data_AF-A0A661H6Q2-F1
#
_entry.id   AF-A0A661H6Q2-F1
#
_cell.length_a   1.000
_cell.length_b   1.000
_cell.length_c   1.000
_cell.angle_alpha   90.00
_cell.angle_beta   90.00
_cell.angle_gamma   90.00
#
_symmetry.space_group_name_H-M   'P 1'
#
loop_
_entity.id
_entity.type
_entity.pdbx_description
1 polymer ?
#
loop_
_entity_poly.entity_id
_entity_poly.type
_entity_poly.pdbx_seq_one_letter_code
_entity_poly.pdbx_strand_id
1 'polypeptide(L)'
;MISSPDVMSLFSEGNTLWIGTFNGGLNRLDISNNNNVVYKHSSLDENSIGANGITSILRTSQGDLLIGTFGGGLSIFQEDQNNFINLKHSSNDPQSISNNSVIALFEDSLGAIWVGTEKGLNKFNPSTNKFESFYSESGDTDGLSSDMVWAFHEDNEQHLWLGTRGGSLNRWDVEDRKKSIGKFDHYAENISLPSSNIYGIESDVSGNLWLSHNRGITKFNPSTLETHQYGIRDGLQDTEFNMGASLKSDSGVIYFGGNRGYNIIDFSNIRERKIAPQVTISEIRIMNQKTQFDVPYYNLNSLTLGYKDRMVSIEFFAADYSNTDLLQYAYKLEGINPDWVISPDARIASFTTLPTGNYNLRLAAASPDGIWNWDGTSLPITVKPPPWRTSYAYFFYVLAFACIIAFIVARQRKLAMVALQRQKELEQKVQERTNDLQEARLSAETATRSKSDFLATMSHEIRTPMHGMIGMTELLLHTNLSEQQRRFAEAAHNSGKSLLELINAILDFSKIEASKVELEMIEFDLVELIDEICYLQSEPAHRRGLSLLSICDVNVPDQLLGDPTKIRQVVMNLTSNSIKFTHNGSVTIRVNAKPVPSNNHIVMVHITVEDTGIGMDKATQNRVFEAFTQADTSTTREYGGTGLGLAISRQYINIMEGDISITSNINVGTSIAISIPLGVGKNPNIIEKPFEGTSAIILCEDPGTVEMVSSHLSRLGVNSQSTDNPEEFFSKASTDFFHFVDYEYIDSHPKFFEEYRGELDCDGVLLTPLTLPSSLSELKTWRNVTKPVTSSTLESALSKIHENTKTYKKSNIPNEKLTKKYTASVLVAEDVETNQRIAQEMLHMLGCKVDIASNGAHAFDKFKSGKYDLIFMDCQMPIMDGFSSTRKIRSFEKANGLTPIPIIALTAGISKDDKLRCKEAGMDDYLTKPFTISELTGALKYHIRSEFRRQTSAPNLEETRHELDLVHPASNHDIVNISAVNNIREVEKQTGKSILPSILKGFEQQMNTKLTEINDSLKNREIDTLYRTAHAIKSMSANIGAEKVRSISAQIEGQAKDGKLEGVEKKLVTLSDAYEEFLKEFRMKFIA
;
A
#
# COMPACT_ATOMS: atom_id res chain seq x y z
N MET A 1 8.13 1.17 51.27
CA MET A 1 7.86 0.65 49.90
C MET A 1 8.46 1.63 48.91
N ILE A 2 9.12 1.11 47.86
CA ILE A 2 9.64 1.92 46.75
C ILE A 2 8.48 2.51 45.94
N SER A 3 8.72 3.65 45.28
CA SER A 3 7.66 4.43 44.63
C SER A 3 7.07 3.79 43.37
N SER A 4 7.80 2.88 42.72
CA SER A 4 7.38 2.15 41.52
C SER A 4 8.12 0.79 41.45
N PRO A 5 7.49 -0.27 40.91
CA PRO A 5 8.15 -1.56 40.70
C PRO A 5 9.17 -1.55 39.55
N ASP A 6 9.10 -0.56 38.65
CA ASP A 6 9.95 -0.48 37.45
C ASP A 6 11.27 0.22 37.77
N VAL A 7 12.23 -0.54 38.32
CA VAL A 7 13.57 -0.05 38.68
C VAL A 7 14.45 0.02 37.43
N MET A 8 15.07 1.18 37.22
CA MET A 8 15.94 1.45 36.07
C MET A 8 17.41 1.52 36.47
N SER A 9 17.70 2.07 37.64
CA SER A 9 19.07 2.24 38.14
C SER A 9 19.14 2.08 39.66
N LEU A 10 20.29 1.60 40.13
CA LEU A 10 20.57 1.37 41.54
C LEU A 10 21.97 1.88 41.84
N PHE A 11 22.12 2.56 42.98
CA PHE A 11 23.42 2.97 43.51
C PHE A 11 23.40 2.84 45.04
N SER A 12 24.39 2.15 45.60
CA SER A 12 24.49 1.91 47.04
C SER A 12 25.71 2.61 47.65
N GLU A 13 25.50 3.32 48.75
CA GLU A 13 26.55 3.97 49.53
C GLU A 13 26.30 3.74 51.03
N GLY A 14 27.15 2.91 51.66
CA GLY A 14 26.98 2.52 53.06
C GLY A 14 25.63 1.83 53.31
N ASN A 15 24.81 2.40 54.20
CA ASN A 15 23.46 1.93 54.47
C ASN A 15 22.38 2.59 53.59
N THR A 16 22.76 3.44 52.65
CA THR A 16 21.82 4.15 51.77
C THR A 16 21.80 3.48 50.41
N LEU A 17 20.60 3.11 49.95
CA LEU A 17 20.34 2.63 48.59
C LEU A 17 19.51 3.68 47.84
N TRP A 18 20.11 4.24 46.79
CA TRP A 18 19.44 5.09 45.83
C TRP A 18 18.83 4.23 44.73
N ILE A 19 17.54 4.42 44.48
CA ILE A 19 16.76 3.63 43.52
C ILE A 19 16.07 4.57 42.55
N GLY A 20 16.53 4.53 41.30
CA GLY A 20 15.91 5.22 40.18
C GLY A 20 14.82 4.36 39.57
N THR A 21 13.65 4.96 39.33
CA THR A 21 12.50 4.26 38.75
C THR A 21 12.07 4.90 37.44
N PHE A 22 11.37 4.15 36.58
CA PHE A 22 10.95 4.62 35.26
C PHE A 22 9.96 5.80 35.32
N ASN A 23 9.10 5.86 36.33
CA ASN A 23 8.08 6.90 36.48
C ASN A 23 7.82 7.36 37.93
N GLY A 24 8.46 6.73 38.91
CA GLY A 24 8.21 6.94 40.33
C GLY A 24 9.15 7.95 40.99
N GLY A 25 10.11 8.50 40.24
CA GLY A 25 11.16 9.39 40.75
C GLY A 25 12.33 8.63 41.38
N LEU A 26 13.12 9.37 42.17
CA LEU A 26 14.29 8.88 42.88
C LEU A 26 13.91 8.51 44.31
N ASN A 27 14.26 7.29 44.74
CA ASN A 27 14.05 6.83 46.11
C ASN A 27 15.40 6.79 46.82
N ARG A 28 15.43 7.25 48.08
CA ARG A 28 16.57 7.10 48.99
C ARG A 28 16.12 6.21 50.14
N LEU A 29 16.52 4.95 50.08
CA LEU A 29 16.18 3.91 51.05
C LEU A 29 17.33 3.71 52.03
N ASP A 30 17.07 3.87 53.33
CA ASP A 30 17.98 3.45 54.38
C ASP A 30 17.75 1.96 54.69
N ILE A 31 18.73 1.13 54.39
CA ILE A 31 18.69 -0.33 54.51
C ILE A 31 18.59 -0.76 55.98
N SER A 32 19.08 0.06 56.93
CA SER A 32 19.10 -0.31 58.35
C SER A 32 17.74 -0.27 59.02
N ASN A 33 16.85 0.61 58.57
CA ASN A 33 15.54 0.86 59.16
C ASN A 33 14.38 0.83 58.15
N ASN A 34 14.66 0.56 56.88
CA ASN A 34 13.71 0.57 55.76
C ASN A 34 12.98 1.90 55.53
N ASN A 35 13.53 3.02 56.01
CA ASN A 35 12.99 4.35 55.76
C ASN A 35 13.25 4.74 54.30
N ASN A 36 12.22 5.19 53.59
CA ASN A 36 12.32 5.57 52.19
C ASN A 36 11.86 7.02 51.98
N VAL A 37 12.74 7.85 51.45
CA VAL A 37 12.43 9.21 51.01
C VAL A 37 12.29 9.21 49.48
N VAL A 38 11.19 9.76 48.97
CA VAL A 38 10.91 9.78 47.52
C VAL A 38 10.97 11.21 47.01
N TYR A 39 11.82 11.45 46.02
CA TYR A 39 11.94 12.71 45.31
C TYR A 39 11.21 12.61 43.97
N LYS A 40 10.21 13.47 43.77
CA LYS A 40 9.40 13.53 42.55
C LYS A 40 9.49 14.91 41.91
N HIS A 41 9.40 14.93 40.59
CA HIS A 41 9.35 16.13 39.80
C HIS A 41 8.05 16.91 40.08
N SER A 42 8.17 18.23 40.20
CA SER A 42 7.07 19.17 40.32
C SER A 42 7.29 20.33 39.36
N SER A 43 6.33 20.60 38.49
CA SER A 43 6.38 21.75 37.57
C SER A 43 6.29 23.11 38.28
N LEU A 44 5.90 23.11 39.56
CA LEU A 44 5.78 24.32 40.39
C LEU A 44 7.04 24.60 41.24
N ASP A 45 7.98 23.65 41.27
CA ASP A 45 9.21 23.76 42.06
C ASP A 45 10.42 23.45 41.18
N GLU A 46 11.14 24.51 40.77
CA GLU A 46 12.32 24.40 39.93
C GLU A 46 13.47 23.64 40.61
N ASN A 47 13.44 23.54 41.94
CA ASN A 47 14.42 22.83 42.74
C ASN A 47 14.06 21.35 42.97
N SER A 48 12.93 20.88 42.42
CA SER A 48 12.58 19.46 42.36
C SER A 48 13.42 18.74 41.31
N ILE A 49 13.48 17.40 41.35
CA ILE A 49 14.20 16.61 40.35
C ILE A 49 13.67 16.88 38.93
N GLY A 50 14.55 16.84 37.92
CA GLY A 50 14.24 17.33 36.56
C GLY A 50 13.12 16.57 35.85
N ALA A 51 12.98 15.26 36.11
CA ALA A 51 11.88 14.41 35.68
C ALA A 51 11.75 13.18 36.59
N ASN A 52 10.64 12.46 36.50
CA ASN A 52 10.38 11.26 37.32
C ASN A 52 11.02 9.96 36.79
N GLY A 53 11.44 9.93 35.52
CA GLY A 53 12.11 8.78 34.94
C GLY A 53 13.60 8.86 35.17
N ILE A 54 14.12 8.03 36.07
CA ILE A 54 15.52 8.07 36.50
C ILE A 54 16.29 6.96 35.81
N THR A 55 17.14 7.31 34.85
CA THR A 55 17.84 6.36 33.99
C THR A 55 19.17 5.90 34.57
N SER A 56 19.87 6.78 35.27
CA SER A 56 21.20 6.50 35.82
C SER A 56 21.47 7.35 37.06
N ILE A 57 22.31 6.82 37.95
CA ILE A 57 22.73 7.48 39.20
C ILE A 57 24.23 7.29 39.32
N LEU A 58 24.98 8.37 39.55
CA LEU A 58 26.43 8.34 39.66
C LEU A 58 26.87 9.26 40.80
N ARG A 59 27.66 8.73 41.74
CA ARG A 59 28.40 9.54 42.71
C ARG A 59 29.79 9.81 42.13
N THR A 60 30.12 11.07 41.92
CA THR A 60 31.42 11.47 41.37
C THR A 60 32.52 11.32 42.41
N SER A 61 33.77 11.20 41.97
CA SER A 61 34.95 11.23 42.85
C SER A 61 35.07 12.51 43.70
N GLN A 62 34.43 13.60 43.27
CA GLN A 62 34.36 14.88 44.00
C GLN A 62 33.27 14.89 45.07
N GLY A 63 32.40 13.88 45.10
CA GLY A 63 31.33 13.73 46.08
C GLY A 63 29.99 14.28 45.62
N ASP A 64 29.81 14.69 44.36
CA ASP A 64 28.52 15.11 43.83
C ASP A 64 27.67 13.90 43.44
N LEU A 65 26.37 13.92 43.75
CA LEU A 65 25.43 12.90 43.30
C LEU A 65 24.69 13.40 42.05
N LEU A 66 25.00 12.78 40.92
CA LEU A 66 24.42 13.07 39.61
C LEU A 66 23.32 12.07 39.28
N ILE A 67 22.23 12.58 38.73
CA ILE A 67 21.05 11.80 38.39
C ILE A 67 20.66 12.10 36.95
N GLY A 68 20.77 11.08 36.10
CA GLY A 68 20.29 11.11 34.73
C GLY A 68 18.77 10.96 34.73
N THR A 69 18.09 11.84 33.99
CA THR A 69 16.63 11.79 33.87
C THR A 69 16.18 11.68 32.42
N PHE A 70 15.07 10.97 32.20
CA PHE A 70 14.44 10.84 30.90
C PHE A 70 13.54 12.05 30.63
N GLY A 71 14.07 13.04 29.90
CA GLY A 71 13.36 14.25 29.49
C GLY A 71 13.54 15.46 30.43
N GLY A 72 14.23 15.30 31.56
CA GLY A 72 14.48 16.37 32.54
C GLY A 72 15.91 16.92 32.56
N GLY A 73 16.82 16.37 31.74
CA GLY A 73 18.24 16.70 31.72
C GLY A 73 19.04 15.98 32.82
N LEU A 74 20.17 16.56 33.19
CA LEU A 74 21.03 16.09 34.29
C LEU A 74 20.64 16.82 35.58
N SER A 75 20.26 16.08 36.61
CA SER A 75 19.98 16.63 37.94
C SER A 75 21.17 16.41 38.87
N ILE A 76 21.61 17.45 39.59
CA ILE A 76 22.64 17.40 40.62
C ILE A 76 21.94 17.53 41.97
N PHE A 77 22.11 16.54 42.86
CA PHE A 77 21.51 16.57 44.19
C PHE A 77 22.38 17.34 45.17
N GLN A 78 21.82 18.37 45.82
CA GLN A 78 22.51 19.13 46.86
C GLN A 78 22.08 18.60 48.24
N GLU A 79 22.95 17.85 48.91
CA GLU A 79 22.64 17.19 50.18
C GLU A 79 22.27 18.19 51.29
N ASP A 80 22.99 19.32 51.37
CA ASP A 80 22.81 20.33 52.43
C ASP A 80 21.42 20.98 52.41
N GLN A 81 20.87 21.18 51.21
CA GLN A 81 19.59 21.86 50.98
C GLN A 81 18.45 20.89 50.67
N ASN A 82 18.79 19.60 50.46
CA ASN A 82 17.86 18.54 50.06
C ASN A 82 17.03 18.93 48.81
N ASN A 83 17.70 19.49 47.80
CA ASN A 83 17.11 19.96 46.55
C ASN A 83 17.98 19.58 45.32
N PHE A 84 17.54 19.97 44.12
CA PHE A 84 18.20 19.62 42.86
C PHE A 84 18.51 20.84 42.00
N ILE A 85 19.70 20.84 41.39
CA ILE A 85 20.03 21.72 40.26
C ILE A 85 19.82 20.93 38.97
N ASN A 86 18.98 21.45 38.07
CA ASN A 86 18.64 20.77 36.81
C ASN A 86 19.32 21.45 35.62
N LEU A 87 20.24 20.73 34.97
CA LEU A 87 20.92 21.17 33.75
C LEU A 87 20.18 20.61 32.53
N LYS A 88 19.53 21.50 31.77
CA LYS A 88 18.70 21.17 30.61
C LYS A 88 19.31 21.67 29.30
N HIS A 89 18.94 21.01 28.22
CA HIS A 89 19.29 21.39 26.87
C HIS A 89 18.70 22.75 26.51
N SER A 90 19.52 23.58 25.86
CA SER A 90 19.14 24.87 25.32
C SER A 90 19.69 25.01 23.90
N SER A 91 18.80 25.19 22.92
CA SER A 91 19.19 25.37 21.51
C SER A 91 20.08 26.60 21.27
N ASN A 92 20.07 27.56 22.20
CA ASN A 92 20.82 28.81 22.10
C ASN A 92 22.18 28.77 22.81
N ASP A 93 22.47 27.69 23.56
CA ASP A 93 23.74 27.53 24.28
C ASP A 93 24.42 26.23 23.84
N PRO A 94 25.46 26.30 22.98
CA PRO A 94 26.18 25.11 22.53
C PRO A 94 26.96 24.41 23.65
N GLN A 95 27.10 25.04 24.82
CA GLN A 95 27.71 24.43 26.01
C GLN A 95 26.67 23.86 26.98
N SER A 96 25.38 23.82 26.59
CA SER A 96 24.36 23.06 27.31
C SER A 96 24.41 21.58 26.92
N ILE A 97 23.78 20.72 27.72
CA ILE A 97 23.67 19.29 27.41
C ILE A 97 23.00 19.08 26.06
N SER A 98 23.47 18.14 25.25
CA SER A 98 22.99 17.93 23.89
C SER A 98 21.52 17.49 23.79
N ASN A 99 20.99 16.83 24.82
CA ASN A 99 19.58 16.42 24.90
C ASN A 99 19.13 16.26 26.37
N ASN A 100 17.84 16.47 26.64
CA ASN A 100 17.23 16.30 27.96
C ASN A 100 17.00 14.84 28.37
N SER A 101 17.04 13.89 27.43
CA SER A 101 16.96 12.45 27.70
C SER A 101 18.36 11.92 27.99
N VAL A 102 18.78 11.99 29.27
CA VAL A 102 20.01 11.35 29.73
C VAL A 102 19.75 9.86 29.86
N ILE A 103 20.62 9.02 29.30
CA ILE A 103 20.45 7.56 29.27
C ILE A 103 21.49 6.82 30.11
N ALA A 104 22.69 7.37 30.23
CA ALA A 104 23.76 6.76 31.01
C ALA A 104 24.75 7.82 31.51
N LEU A 105 25.36 7.54 32.67
CA LEU A 105 26.37 8.36 33.31
C LEU A 105 27.59 7.49 33.61
N PHE A 106 28.78 8.01 33.37
CA PHE A 106 30.02 7.31 33.63
C PHE A 106 31.12 8.30 34.02
N GLU A 107 31.96 7.95 35.00
CA GLU A 107 33.18 8.70 35.31
C GLU A 107 34.37 7.83 34.91
N ASP A 108 35.27 8.38 34.09
CA ASP A 108 36.48 7.67 33.68
C ASP A 108 37.62 7.84 34.71
N SER A 109 38.68 7.03 34.55
CA SER A 109 39.87 7.08 35.41
C SER A 109 40.64 8.41 35.37
N LEU A 110 40.36 9.28 34.40
CA LEU A 110 40.93 10.62 34.27
C LEU A 110 40.11 11.68 35.05
N GLY A 111 38.99 11.28 35.65
CA GLY A 111 38.06 12.16 36.36
C GLY A 111 37.12 12.93 35.44
N ALA A 112 37.01 12.55 34.16
CA ALA A 112 36.04 13.12 33.24
C ALA A 112 34.68 12.44 33.41
N ILE A 113 33.63 13.25 33.51
CA ILE A 113 32.25 12.77 33.64
C ILE A 113 31.61 12.75 32.26
N TRP A 114 31.21 11.57 31.81
CA TRP A 114 30.57 11.31 30.55
C TRP A 114 29.08 11.14 30.72
N VAL A 115 28.31 11.85 29.91
CA VAL A 115 26.85 11.87 29.92
C VAL A 115 26.37 11.44 28.55
N GLY A 116 25.90 10.19 28.46
CA GLY A 116 25.23 9.66 27.29
C GLY A 116 23.80 10.18 27.23
N THR A 117 23.38 10.66 26.06
CA THR A 117 22.01 11.13 25.81
C THR A 117 21.41 10.47 24.57
N GLU A 118 20.11 10.66 24.32
CA GLU A 118 19.50 10.21 23.06
C GLU A 118 20.10 10.87 21.80
N LYS A 119 20.74 12.04 21.95
CA LYS A 119 21.36 12.77 20.84
C LYS A 119 22.74 13.30 21.23
N GLY A 120 23.72 12.41 21.30
CA GLY A 120 25.13 12.75 21.46
C GLY A 120 25.71 12.34 22.81
N LEU A 121 27.03 12.25 22.82
CA LEU A 121 27.86 12.03 24.00
C LEU A 121 28.36 13.38 24.54
N ASN A 122 28.24 13.61 25.85
CA ASN A 122 28.66 14.86 26.45
C ASN A 122 29.74 14.64 27.51
N LYS A 123 30.78 15.47 27.51
CA LYS A 123 31.73 15.60 28.61
C LYS A 123 31.27 16.73 29.53
N PHE A 124 30.94 16.40 30.77
CA PHE A 124 30.44 17.34 31.76
C PHE A 124 31.58 17.91 32.61
N ASN A 125 31.59 19.24 32.77
CA ASN A 125 32.49 19.93 33.67
C ASN A 125 31.73 20.42 34.93
N PRO A 126 31.94 19.79 36.10
CA PRO A 126 31.21 20.13 37.33
C PRO A 126 31.55 21.52 37.88
N SER A 127 32.74 22.06 37.60
CA SER A 127 33.13 23.39 38.09
C SER A 127 32.41 24.53 37.37
N THR A 128 32.00 24.32 36.12
CA THR A 128 31.36 25.36 35.29
C THR A 128 29.91 25.05 34.94
N ASN A 129 29.43 23.83 35.22
CA ASN A 129 28.14 23.31 34.79
C ASN A 129 27.93 23.38 33.27
N LYS A 130 29.00 23.18 32.49
CA LYS A 130 29.01 23.22 31.02
C LYS A 130 29.35 21.85 30.43
N PHE A 131 28.95 21.66 29.17
CA PHE A 131 29.11 20.43 28.41
C PHE A 131 29.93 20.67 27.13
N GLU A 132 30.75 19.70 26.78
CA GLU A 132 31.37 19.54 25.46
C GLU A 132 30.71 18.33 24.78
N SER A 133 30.04 18.53 23.64
CA SER A 133 29.22 17.51 22.97
C SER A 133 29.92 16.90 21.76
N PHE A 134 29.76 15.59 21.58
CA PHE A 134 30.24 14.80 20.44
C PHE A 134 29.05 14.13 19.75
N TYR A 135 28.95 14.28 18.43
CA TYR A 135 27.85 13.79 17.59
C TYR A 135 28.36 12.82 16.53
N SER A 136 27.45 12.02 15.99
CA SER A 136 27.63 11.23 14.79
C SER A 136 27.35 12.09 13.55
N GLU A 137 28.29 12.13 12.61
CA GLU A 137 28.15 12.87 11.36
C GLU A 137 28.16 11.92 10.16
N SER A 138 27.22 12.12 9.23
CA SER A 138 27.11 11.27 8.04
C SER A 138 28.33 11.46 7.13
N GLY A 139 29.15 10.41 7.00
CA GLY A 139 30.34 10.40 6.16
C GLY A 139 31.66 10.62 6.91
N ASP A 140 31.61 10.87 8.22
CA ASP A 140 32.80 10.85 9.08
C ASP A 140 33.04 9.41 9.57
N THR A 141 34.12 8.80 9.08
CA THR A 141 34.52 7.44 9.49
C THR A 141 35.27 7.43 10.81
N ASP A 142 35.77 8.58 11.26
CA ASP A 142 36.58 8.71 12.47
C ASP A 142 35.72 9.23 13.65
N GLY A 143 34.55 9.80 13.39
CA GLY A 143 33.61 10.32 14.40
C GLY A 143 32.82 9.26 15.16
N LEU A 144 31.86 9.66 16.00
CA LEU A 144 31.03 8.70 16.74
C LEU A 144 30.09 7.94 15.79
N SER A 145 30.01 6.62 15.87
CA SER A 145 29.17 5.81 14.94
C SER A 145 27.64 6.05 15.08
N SER A 146 27.19 6.48 16.26
CA SER A 146 25.78 6.78 16.52
C SER A 146 25.64 7.66 17.76
N ASP A 147 24.74 8.64 17.69
CA ASP A 147 24.49 9.62 18.74
C ASP A 147 24.06 9.03 20.09
N MET A 148 23.40 7.87 20.09
CA MET A 148 22.81 7.29 21.30
C MET A 148 23.80 6.33 21.96
N VAL A 149 24.58 6.85 22.91
CA VAL A 149 25.59 6.10 23.70
C VAL A 149 25.05 5.74 25.07
N TRP A 150 24.90 4.45 25.37
CA TRP A 150 24.29 3.97 26.62
C TRP A 150 25.15 3.00 27.42
N ALA A 151 26.22 2.48 26.85
CA ALA A 151 27.12 1.56 27.54
C ALA A 151 28.52 2.16 27.52
N PHE A 152 29.12 2.23 28.70
CA PHE A 152 30.45 2.76 28.92
C PHE A 152 31.25 1.69 29.66
N HIS A 153 32.47 1.46 29.21
CA HIS A 153 33.41 0.60 29.91
C HIS A 153 34.83 1.06 29.65
N GLU A 154 35.62 1.26 30.70
CA GLU A 154 37.04 1.53 30.56
C GLU A 154 37.83 0.23 30.78
N ASP A 155 38.69 -0.12 29.83
CA ASP A 155 39.54 -1.30 29.97
C ASP A 155 40.79 -1.03 30.83
N ASN A 156 41.57 -2.08 31.08
CA ASN A 156 42.79 -1.98 31.90
C ASN A 156 43.90 -1.13 31.24
N GLU A 157 43.79 -0.85 29.94
CA GLU A 157 44.70 0.00 29.16
C GLU A 157 44.21 1.46 29.12
N GLN A 158 43.11 1.78 29.84
CA GLN A 158 42.43 3.08 29.87
C GLN A 158 41.78 3.48 28.55
N HIS A 159 41.52 2.55 27.64
CA HIS A 159 40.67 2.82 26.49
C HIS A 159 39.20 2.82 26.91
N LEU A 160 38.45 3.82 26.44
CA LEU A 160 37.03 3.93 26.72
C LEU A 160 36.24 3.27 25.60
N TRP A 161 35.47 2.26 25.96
CA TRP A 161 34.59 1.50 25.07
C TRP A 161 33.17 2.01 25.20
N LEU A 162 32.57 2.32 24.06
CA LEU A 162 31.24 2.91 23.94
C LEU A 162 30.34 2.00 23.13
N GLY A 163 29.25 1.55 23.75
CA GLY A 163 28.17 0.82 23.07
C GLY A 163 27.08 1.78 22.63
N THR A 164 26.75 1.76 21.34
CA THR A 164 25.76 2.66 20.76
C THR A 164 24.55 1.94 20.19
N ARG A 165 23.49 2.70 19.92
CA ARG A 165 22.32 2.19 19.18
C ARG A 165 22.61 2.14 17.69
N GLY A 166 22.70 0.94 17.13
CA GLY A 166 22.86 0.74 15.69
C GLY A 166 24.26 0.99 15.14
N GLY A 167 25.14 1.65 15.90
CA GLY A 167 26.55 1.92 15.54
C GLY A 167 27.57 0.92 16.11
N SER A 168 27.11 -0.14 16.78
CA SER A 168 27.96 -1.19 17.35
C SER A 168 28.90 -0.69 18.46
N LEU A 169 30.14 -1.20 18.50
CA LEU A 169 31.17 -0.92 19.50
C LEU A 169 32.20 0.10 18.97
N ASN A 170 32.45 1.13 19.77
CA ASN A 170 33.43 2.18 19.49
C ASN A 170 34.51 2.16 20.58
N ARG A 171 35.77 2.36 20.20
CA ARG A 171 36.88 2.55 21.14
C ARG A 171 37.42 3.96 21.03
N TRP A 172 37.62 4.62 22.16
CA TRP A 172 38.26 5.92 22.24
C TRP A 172 39.62 5.80 22.94
N ASP A 173 40.68 6.13 22.20
CA ASP A 173 42.05 6.11 22.68
C ASP A 173 42.27 7.12 23.82
N VAL A 174 43.12 6.75 24.80
CA VAL A 174 43.39 7.56 25.99
C VAL A 174 44.06 8.91 25.65
N GLU A 175 44.95 8.95 24.65
CA GLU A 175 45.67 10.17 24.28
C GLU A 175 44.78 11.16 23.51
N ASP A 176 43.88 10.64 22.68
CA ASP A 176 42.88 11.45 21.99
C ASP A 176 41.81 11.94 22.97
N ARG A 177 41.36 11.09 23.91
CA ARG A 177 40.41 11.45 24.96
C ARG A 177 40.93 12.55 25.89
N LYS A 178 42.22 12.51 26.27
CA LYS A 178 42.88 13.58 27.06
C LYS A 178 42.81 14.94 26.37
N LYS A 179 42.87 14.95 25.04
CA LYS A 179 42.82 16.16 24.20
C LYS A 179 41.41 16.53 23.76
N SER A 180 40.38 15.79 24.18
CA SER A 180 39.00 15.90 23.67
C SER A 180 38.90 15.78 22.13
N ILE A 181 39.77 14.99 21.50
CA ILE A 181 39.69 14.73 20.04
C ILE A 181 38.66 13.62 19.83
N GLY A 182 37.54 13.93 19.15
CA GLY A 182 36.44 13.00 18.87
C GLY A 182 36.76 11.96 17.80
N LYS A 183 37.87 11.24 17.95
CA LYS A 183 38.30 10.18 17.06
C LYS A 183 38.08 8.81 17.71
N PHE A 184 37.32 7.95 17.04
CA PHE A 184 36.86 6.66 17.54
C PHE A 184 37.20 5.54 16.55
N ASP A 185 37.71 4.43 17.06
CA ASP A 185 37.88 3.22 16.24
C ASP A 185 36.58 2.42 16.23
N HIS A 186 36.02 2.16 15.05
CA HIS A 186 34.78 1.40 14.88
C HIS A 186 35.08 -0.08 14.63
N TYR A 187 34.41 -0.95 15.40
CA TYR A 187 34.60 -2.39 15.26
C TYR A 187 33.50 -3.06 14.42
N ALA A 188 32.41 -2.37 14.09
CA ALA A 188 31.26 -2.94 13.36
C ALA A 188 31.62 -3.66 12.05
N GLU A 189 32.60 -3.15 11.30
CA GLU A 189 32.98 -3.68 9.98
C GLU A 189 34.06 -4.77 10.06
N ASN A 190 34.82 -4.81 11.15
CA ASN A 190 36.03 -5.63 11.28
C ASN A 190 35.82 -6.91 12.09
N ILE A 191 34.73 -7.00 12.86
CA ILE A 191 34.41 -8.17 13.68
C ILE A 191 33.01 -8.71 13.41
N SER A 192 32.87 -10.03 13.53
CA SER A 192 31.56 -10.68 13.42
C SER A 192 30.77 -10.48 14.71
N LEU A 193 29.96 -9.42 14.72
CA LEU A 193 28.97 -9.14 15.75
C LEU A 193 27.57 -9.39 15.19
N PRO A 194 26.74 -10.22 15.86
CA PRO A 194 25.40 -10.54 15.36
C PRO A 194 24.47 -9.32 15.47
N SER A 195 24.78 -8.35 16.33
CA SER A 195 23.97 -7.14 16.54
C SER A 195 24.84 -5.89 16.64
N SER A 196 24.30 -4.77 16.15
CA SER A 196 24.88 -3.44 16.29
C SER A 196 24.34 -2.67 17.51
N ASN A 197 23.51 -3.29 18.36
CA ASN A 197 23.00 -2.68 19.60
C ASN A 197 23.68 -3.29 20.81
N ILE A 198 24.71 -2.62 21.34
CA ILE A 198 25.48 -3.12 22.50
C ILE A 198 24.94 -2.50 23.79
N TYR A 199 24.29 -3.28 24.63
CA TYR A 199 23.56 -2.83 25.83
C TYR A 199 24.40 -2.74 27.11
N GLY A 200 25.46 -3.53 27.19
CA GLY A 200 26.38 -3.54 28.33
C GLY A 200 27.73 -4.11 27.91
N ILE A 201 28.80 -3.57 28.49
CA ILE A 201 30.18 -3.91 28.17
C ILE A 201 30.90 -4.15 29.49
N GLU A 202 31.58 -5.29 29.62
CA GLU A 202 32.35 -5.63 30.81
C GLU A 202 33.63 -6.37 30.42
N SER A 203 34.77 -6.06 31.06
CA SER A 203 36.02 -6.78 30.80
C SER A 203 36.21 -7.98 31.73
N ASP A 204 36.75 -9.07 31.20
CA ASP A 204 37.25 -10.17 32.03
C ASP A 204 38.69 -9.92 32.52
N VAL A 205 39.18 -10.83 33.38
CA VAL A 205 40.54 -10.76 33.94
C VAL A 205 41.65 -10.94 32.89
N SER A 206 41.32 -11.47 31.72
CA SER A 206 42.26 -11.70 30.61
C SER A 206 42.24 -10.56 29.58
N GLY A 207 41.44 -9.52 29.80
CA GLY A 207 41.31 -8.38 28.89
C GLY A 207 40.33 -8.59 27.73
N ASN A 208 39.53 -9.66 27.72
CA ASN A 208 38.44 -9.79 26.75
C ASN A 208 37.25 -8.95 27.20
N LEU A 209 36.52 -8.40 26.24
CA LEU A 209 35.28 -7.68 26.45
C LEU A 209 34.10 -8.62 26.26
N TRP A 210 33.15 -8.55 27.18
CA TRP A 210 31.87 -9.23 27.12
C TRP A 210 30.81 -8.20 26.83
N LEU A 211 30.06 -8.44 25.76
CA LEU A 211 29.11 -7.51 25.17
C LEU A 211 27.73 -8.14 25.21
N SER A 212 26.78 -7.54 25.94
CA SER A 212 25.37 -7.95 25.87
C SER A 212 24.64 -7.17 24.78
N HIS A 213 23.75 -7.82 24.04
CA HIS A 213 23.01 -7.21 22.93
C HIS A 213 21.68 -7.93 22.69
N ASN A 214 20.87 -7.48 21.72
CA ASN A 214 19.57 -8.09 21.40
C ASN A 214 19.64 -9.43 20.63
N ARG A 215 20.82 -10.07 20.60
CA ARG A 215 21.09 -11.36 19.92
C ARG A 215 22.02 -12.27 20.73
N GLY A 216 22.00 -12.13 22.06
CA GLY A 216 22.82 -12.91 22.97
C GLY A 216 23.96 -12.10 23.59
N ILE A 217 25.06 -12.80 23.86
CA ILE A 217 26.29 -12.23 24.43
C ILE A 217 27.46 -12.55 23.51
N THR A 218 28.28 -11.54 23.19
CA THR A 218 29.56 -11.73 22.51
C THR A 218 30.70 -11.63 23.50
N LYS A 219 31.64 -12.58 23.48
CA LYS A 219 33.00 -12.39 23.98
C LYS A 219 33.88 -11.91 22.84
N PHE A 220 34.59 -10.82 23.03
CA PHE A 220 35.44 -10.16 22.03
C PHE A 220 36.83 -9.95 22.62
N ASN A 221 37.87 -10.35 21.89
CA ASN A 221 39.26 -10.09 22.26
C ASN A 221 39.81 -8.92 21.43
N PRO A 222 40.06 -7.74 22.03
CA PRO A 222 40.52 -6.56 21.30
C PRO A 222 41.88 -6.72 20.60
N SER A 223 42.77 -7.56 21.12
CA SER A 223 44.13 -7.73 20.59
C SER A 223 44.19 -8.67 19.37
N THR A 224 43.33 -9.68 19.34
CA THR A 224 43.30 -10.71 18.27
C THR A 224 42.16 -10.50 17.27
N LEU A 225 41.19 -9.66 17.62
CA LEU A 225 39.93 -9.47 16.90
C LEU A 225 39.04 -10.73 16.86
N GLU A 226 39.33 -11.76 17.65
CA GLU A 226 38.49 -12.94 17.77
C GLU A 226 37.19 -12.60 18.50
N THR A 227 36.06 -13.04 17.95
CA THR A 227 34.76 -13.00 18.60
C THR A 227 34.22 -14.41 18.82
N HIS A 228 33.53 -14.61 19.93
CA HIS A 228 32.83 -15.84 20.25
C HIS A 228 31.43 -15.50 20.78
N GLN A 229 30.43 -16.18 20.24
CA GLN A 229 29.04 -15.80 20.36
C GLN A 229 28.27 -16.83 21.18
N TYR A 230 27.55 -16.37 22.20
CA TYR A 230 26.70 -17.19 23.05
C TYR A 230 25.23 -16.89 22.76
N GLY A 231 24.43 -17.95 22.64
CA GLY A 231 22.98 -17.91 22.46
C GLY A 231 22.20 -18.67 23.55
N ILE A 232 20.90 -18.81 23.37
CA ILE A 232 20.02 -19.50 24.34
C ILE A 232 20.49 -20.94 24.62
N ARG A 233 21.00 -21.64 23.59
CA ARG A 233 21.49 -23.03 23.73
C ARG A 233 22.76 -23.14 24.58
N ASP A 234 23.50 -22.05 24.73
CA ASP A 234 24.68 -21.96 25.58
C ASP A 234 24.31 -21.65 27.05
N GLY A 235 23.02 -21.49 27.36
CA GLY A 235 22.49 -21.23 28.69
C GLY A 235 22.06 -19.79 28.95
N LEU A 236 21.94 -18.96 27.91
CA LEU A 236 21.43 -17.60 28.05
C LEU A 236 19.94 -17.57 28.43
N GLN A 237 19.55 -16.59 29.26
CA GLN A 237 18.17 -16.42 29.72
C GLN A 237 17.18 -16.16 28.57
N ASP A 238 17.62 -15.42 27.56
CA ASP A 238 16.91 -15.09 26.32
C ASP A 238 17.94 -14.60 25.30
N THR A 239 17.52 -14.33 24.06
CA THR A 239 18.37 -13.62 23.08
C THR A 239 18.50 -12.14 23.37
N GLU A 240 17.55 -11.54 24.09
CA GLU A 240 17.51 -10.10 24.32
C GLU A 240 17.91 -9.73 25.75
N PHE A 241 18.89 -8.83 25.84
CA PHE A 241 19.39 -8.23 27.08
C PHE A 241 18.89 -6.80 27.23
N ASN A 242 18.98 -6.25 28.44
CA ASN A 242 18.47 -4.91 28.75
C ASN A 242 19.57 -3.87 28.83
N MET A 243 19.23 -2.64 28.43
CA MET A 243 20.13 -1.48 28.42
C MET A 243 20.66 -1.17 29.83
N GLY A 244 21.98 -1.02 29.96
CA GLY A 244 22.62 -0.69 31.25
C GLY A 244 22.56 -1.79 32.30
N ALA A 245 21.99 -2.96 31.98
CA ALA A 245 21.86 -4.08 32.91
C ALA A 245 23.11 -4.95 32.91
N SER A 246 24.29 -4.36 33.12
CA SER A 246 25.56 -5.06 33.31
C SER A 246 26.18 -4.71 34.67
N LEU A 247 26.82 -5.70 35.29
CA LEU A 247 27.55 -5.50 36.53
C LEU A 247 28.70 -6.50 36.62
N LYS A 248 29.90 -6.02 36.88
CA LYS A 248 31.03 -6.85 37.31
C LYS A 248 31.21 -6.74 38.83
N SER A 249 31.22 -7.89 39.50
CA SER A 249 31.49 -7.95 40.95
C SER A 249 32.99 -7.87 41.26
N ASP A 250 33.33 -7.55 42.51
CA ASP A 250 34.72 -7.55 43.02
C ASP A 250 35.42 -8.90 42.87
N SER A 251 34.65 -10.00 42.86
CA SER A 251 35.16 -11.36 42.62
C SER A 251 35.54 -11.63 41.15
N GLY A 252 35.22 -10.69 40.25
CA GLY A 252 35.41 -10.80 38.81
C GLY A 252 34.21 -11.38 38.07
N VAL A 253 33.21 -11.95 38.76
CA VAL A 253 32.01 -12.49 38.10
C VAL A 253 31.19 -11.38 37.44
N ILE A 254 30.79 -11.60 36.18
CA ILE A 254 29.97 -10.68 35.39
C ILE A 254 28.50 -11.11 35.41
N TYR A 255 27.61 -10.14 35.54
CA TYR A 255 26.17 -10.29 35.49
C TYR A 255 25.60 -9.48 34.32
N PHE A 256 24.75 -10.11 33.51
CA PHE A 256 23.99 -9.42 32.47
C PHE A 256 22.49 -9.70 32.62
N GLY A 257 21.68 -8.65 32.73
CA GLY A 257 20.23 -8.73 32.86
C GLY A 257 19.52 -8.67 31.52
N GLY A 258 18.38 -9.36 31.41
CA GLY A 258 17.50 -9.30 30.25
C GLY A 258 16.05 -9.65 30.59
N ASN A 259 15.26 -9.94 29.57
CA ASN A 259 13.79 -10.04 29.69
C ASN A 259 13.28 -11.20 30.55
N ARG A 260 14.08 -12.25 30.75
CA ARG A 260 13.74 -13.48 31.50
C ARG A 260 14.67 -13.76 32.67
N GLY A 261 15.32 -12.73 33.21
CA GLY A 261 16.19 -12.83 34.37
C GLY A 261 17.58 -12.28 34.07
N TYR A 262 18.61 -13.00 34.50
CA TYR A 262 20.00 -12.58 34.31
C TYR A 262 20.91 -13.79 34.09
N ASN A 263 22.02 -13.56 33.42
CA ASN A 263 23.11 -14.51 33.25
C ASN A 263 24.27 -14.15 34.15
N ILE A 264 24.92 -15.19 34.67
CA ILE A 264 26.14 -15.09 35.48
C ILE A 264 27.27 -15.73 34.68
N ILE A 265 28.37 -15.01 34.51
CA ILE A 265 29.55 -15.47 33.79
C ILE A 265 30.70 -15.58 34.79
N ASP A 266 31.04 -16.83 35.12
CA ASP A 266 32.16 -17.20 35.98
C ASP A 266 33.28 -17.84 35.15
N PHE A 267 34.44 -17.17 35.13
CA PHE A 267 35.59 -17.54 34.30
C PHE A 267 36.30 -18.82 34.76
N SER A 268 36.09 -19.26 36.00
CA SER A 268 36.82 -20.41 36.56
C SER A 268 36.46 -21.75 35.91
N ASN A 269 35.32 -21.82 35.18
CA ASN A 269 34.74 -23.07 34.68
C ASN A 269 34.60 -23.18 33.15
N ILE A 270 34.98 -22.15 32.38
CA ILE A 270 34.81 -22.16 30.92
C ILE A 270 35.92 -23.00 30.26
N ARG A 271 35.55 -24.10 29.59
CA ARG A 271 36.45 -24.89 28.72
C ARG A 271 36.09 -24.65 27.26
N GLU A 272 36.85 -23.82 26.58
CA GLU A 272 36.69 -23.59 25.14
C GLU A 272 37.23 -24.80 24.35
N ARG A 273 36.41 -25.36 23.45
CA ARG A 273 36.81 -26.47 22.58
C ARG A 273 36.55 -26.11 21.12
N LYS A 274 37.56 -25.50 20.50
CA LYS A 274 37.61 -25.10 19.09
C LYS A 274 37.70 -26.32 18.17
N ILE A 275 36.57 -26.81 17.62
CA ILE A 275 36.52 -27.95 16.66
C ILE A 275 35.82 -27.51 15.38
N ALA A 276 36.44 -27.76 14.22
CA ALA A 276 35.81 -27.51 12.93
C ALA A 276 34.69 -28.53 12.66
N PRO A 277 33.52 -28.10 12.15
CA PRO A 277 32.39 -29.00 11.95
C PRO A 277 32.62 -29.96 10.77
N GLN A 278 32.13 -31.19 10.89
CA GLN A 278 32.08 -32.11 9.76
C GLN A 278 30.93 -31.73 8.83
N VAL A 279 31.21 -31.55 7.55
CA VAL A 279 30.20 -31.22 6.54
C VAL A 279 29.74 -32.50 5.84
N THR A 280 28.45 -32.63 5.54
CA THR A 280 27.89 -33.78 4.82
C THR A 280 26.62 -33.40 4.07
N ILE A 281 26.35 -34.11 2.98
CA ILE A 281 25.16 -33.93 2.15
C ILE A 281 23.94 -34.57 2.83
N SER A 282 22.87 -33.79 3.04
CA SER A 282 21.59 -34.28 3.57
C SER A 282 20.64 -34.73 2.45
N GLU A 283 20.62 -34.00 1.33
CA GLU A 283 19.65 -34.24 0.27
C GLU A 283 20.17 -33.79 -1.10
N ILE A 284 19.78 -34.52 -2.15
CA ILE A 284 20.01 -34.13 -3.55
C ILE A 284 18.66 -34.12 -4.27
N ARG A 285 18.30 -32.97 -4.85
CA ARG A 285 17.11 -32.78 -5.68
C ARG A 285 17.52 -32.55 -7.13
N ILE A 286 16.95 -33.32 -8.04
CA ILE A 286 17.10 -33.11 -9.49
C ILE A 286 15.74 -32.67 -10.00
N MET A 287 15.67 -31.55 -10.73
CA MET A 287 14.40 -30.97 -11.20
C MET A 287 13.37 -30.75 -10.07
N ASN A 288 13.84 -30.27 -8.91
CA ASN A 288 13.07 -30.11 -7.67
C ASN A 288 12.46 -31.39 -7.07
N GLN A 289 12.87 -32.57 -7.55
CA GLN A 289 12.45 -33.85 -6.98
C GLN A 289 13.60 -34.52 -6.24
N LYS A 290 13.32 -34.94 -5.00
CA LYS A 290 14.28 -35.69 -4.18
C LYS A 290 14.68 -36.99 -4.88
N THR A 291 15.97 -37.14 -5.15
CA THR A 291 16.51 -38.33 -5.85
C THR A 291 17.01 -39.34 -4.83
N GLN A 292 16.62 -40.60 -4.99
CA GLN A 292 17.13 -41.71 -4.18
C GLN A 292 18.29 -42.40 -4.91
N PHE A 293 19.30 -42.81 -4.16
CA PHE A 293 20.48 -43.54 -4.66
C PHE A 293 20.62 -44.87 -3.90
N ASP A 294 21.31 -45.83 -4.50
CA ASP A 294 21.58 -47.14 -3.88
C ASP A 294 22.52 -47.04 -2.66
N VAL A 295 23.26 -45.94 -2.56
CA VAL A 295 24.12 -45.60 -1.43
C VAL A 295 23.58 -44.37 -0.69
N PRO A 296 23.78 -44.27 0.64
CA PRO A 296 23.48 -43.06 1.38
C PRO A 296 24.21 -41.84 0.80
N TYR A 297 23.60 -40.65 0.88
CA TYR A 297 24.13 -39.42 0.27
C TYR A 297 25.58 -39.09 0.70
N TYR A 298 25.95 -39.38 1.95
CA TYR A 298 27.29 -39.14 2.49
C TYR A 298 28.39 -40.05 1.91
N ASN A 299 28.02 -41.15 1.24
CA ASN A 299 28.93 -42.09 0.57
C ASN A 299 28.87 -41.98 -0.96
N LEU A 300 28.22 -40.94 -1.50
CA LEU A 300 28.06 -40.78 -2.94
C LEU A 300 29.38 -40.30 -3.57
N ASN A 301 30.03 -41.17 -4.36
CA ASN A 301 31.32 -40.87 -4.98
C ASN A 301 31.24 -39.96 -6.22
N SER A 302 30.10 -39.93 -6.91
CA SER A 302 29.87 -39.05 -8.05
C SER A 302 28.37 -38.91 -8.38
N LEU A 303 28.01 -37.78 -8.99
CA LEU A 303 26.66 -37.49 -9.46
C LEU A 303 26.66 -37.36 -10.99
N THR A 304 25.89 -38.22 -11.67
CA THR A 304 25.74 -38.15 -13.13
C THR A 304 24.39 -37.56 -13.51
N LEU A 305 24.40 -36.44 -14.24
CA LEU A 305 23.21 -35.75 -14.72
C LEU A 305 22.97 -36.04 -16.22
N GLY A 306 21.72 -36.28 -16.58
CA GLY A 306 21.27 -36.40 -17.96
C GLY A 306 21.12 -35.02 -18.62
N TYR A 307 21.10 -35.00 -19.95
CA TYR A 307 20.94 -33.74 -20.72
C TYR A 307 19.57 -33.05 -20.52
N LYS A 308 18.59 -33.74 -19.92
CA LYS A 308 17.26 -33.19 -19.58
C LYS A 308 17.22 -32.61 -18.16
N ASP A 309 18.22 -32.90 -17.34
CA ASP A 309 18.25 -32.52 -15.93
C ASP A 309 18.80 -31.11 -15.82
N ARG A 310 17.90 -30.13 -15.99
CA ARG A 310 18.24 -28.70 -16.08
C ARG A 310 18.48 -28.05 -14.73
N MET A 311 18.22 -28.72 -13.62
CA MET A 311 18.37 -28.16 -12.29
C MET A 311 18.81 -29.24 -11.32
N VAL A 312 19.83 -28.93 -10.52
CA VAL A 312 20.27 -29.75 -9.40
C VAL A 312 20.42 -28.87 -8.17
N SER A 313 19.84 -29.29 -7.05
CA SER A 313 19.95 -28.62 -5.76
C SER A 313 20.48 -29.63 -4.74
N ILE A 314 21.57 -29.28 -4.08
CA ILE A 314 22.25 -30.14 -3.11
C ILE A 314 22.19 -29.45 -1.76
N GLU A 315 21.49 -30.07 -0.83
CA GLU A 315 21.38 -29.63 0.55
C GLU A 315 22.45 -30.32 1.39
N PHE A 316 23.14 -29.56 2.23
CA PHE A 316 24.20 -30.05 3.10
C PHE A 316 24.12 -29.40 4.48
N PHE A 317 24.68 -30.09 5.47
CA PHE A 317 24.67 -29.66 6.86
C PHE A 317 26.05 -29.82 7.48
N ALA A 318 26.27 -29.07 8.55
CA ALA A 318 27.46 -29.11 9.38
C ALA A 318 27.10 -29.78 10.72
N ALA A 319 27.86 -30.79 11.13
CA ALA A 319 27.63 -31.57 12.34
C ALA A 319 28.14 -30.85 13.60
N ASP A 320 27.60 -29.66 13.85
CA ASP A 320 27.79 -28.90 15.07
C ASP A 320 26.42 -28.43 15.59
N TYR A 321 26.06 -28.91 16.77
CA TYR A 321 24.74 -28.73 17.36
C TYR A 321 24.71 -27.66 18.45
N SER A 322 25.88 -27.10 18.80
CA SER A 322 26.02 -26.09 19.86
C SER A 322 25.11 -24.90 19.58
N ASN A 323 25.32 -24.26 18.42
CA ASN A 323 24.50 -23.16 17.96
C ASN A 323 24.30 -23.21 16.44
N THR A 324 23.21 -23.84 16.01
CA THR A 324 22.91 -24.08 14.59
C THR A 324 22.64 -22.82 13.78
N ASP A 325 22.29 -21.73 14.45
CA ASP A 325 21.89 -20.46 13.80
C ASP A 325 23.11 -19.60 13.46
N LEU A 326 24.27 -19.90 14.07
CA LEU A 326 25.54 -19.21 13.85
C LEU A 326 26.48 -19.94 12.88
N LEU A 327 26.09 -21.12 12.41
CA LEU A 327 26.89 -21.87 11.43
C LEU A 327 26.93 -21.13 10.10
N GLN A 328 28.13 -20.93 9.55
CA GLN A 328 28.32 -20.39 8.22
C GLN A 328 28.56 -21.53 7.22
N TYR A 329 27.95 -21.44 6.06
CA TYR A 329 28.08 -22.44 5.00
C TYR A 329 28.78 -21.81 3.79
N ALA A 330 29.58 -22.61 3.10
CA ALA A 330 30.22 -22.21 1.87
C ALA A 330 30.19 -23.32 0.83
N TYR A 331 30.00 -22.95 -0.43
CA TYR A 331 30.13 -23.88 -1.55
C TYR A 331 30.84 -23.25 -2.74
N LYS A 332 31.42 -24.10 -3.58
CA LYS A 332 32.06 -23.73 -4.83
C LYS A 332 31.93 -24.84 -5.85
N LEU A 333 31.60 -24.50 -7.10
CA LEU A 333 31.56 -25.45 -8.21
C LEU A 333 32.72 -25.21 -9.18
N GLU A 334 33.77 -26.01 -9.02
CA GLU A 334 34.96 -25.97 -9.87
C GLU A 334 34.56 -26.32 -11.32
N GLY A 335 34.85 -25.39 -12.24
CA GLY A 335 34.45 -25.45 -13.66
C GLY A 335 33.37 -24.44 -14.05
N ILE A 336 32.67 -23.82 -13.10
CA ILE A 336 31.75 -22.69 -13.34
C ILE A 336 32.20 -21.45 -12.56
N ASN A 337 32.43 -21.59 -11.25
CA ASN A 337 32.79 -20.48 -10.38
C ASN A 337 34.11 -20.77 -9.63
N PRO A 338 35.17 -19.93 -9.78
CA PRO A 338 36.42 -20.08 -9.05
C PRO A 338 36.38 -19.57 -7.60
N ASP A 339 35.37 -18.80 -7.18
CA ASP A 339 35.30 -18.22 -5.85
C ASP A 339 34.33 -18.97 -4.93
N TRP A 340 34.59 -18.94 -3.62
CA TRP A 340 33.69 -19.53 -2.61
C TRP A 340 32.49 -18.61 -2.39
N VAL A 341 31.28 -19.18 -2.43
CA VAL A 341 30.06 -18.48 -2.05
C VAL A 341 29.79 -18.78 -0.58
N ILE A 342 29.96 -17.78 0.29
CA ILE A 342 29.75 -17.87 1.74
C ILE A 342 28.42 -17.22 2.09
N SER A 343 27.52 -17.95 2.77
CA SER A 343 26.30 -17.36 3.35
C SER A 343 25.72 -18.27 4.46
N PRO A 344 25.10 -17.71 5.51
CA PRO A 344 24.38 -18.48 6.53
C PRO A 344 23.25 -19.35 5.96
N ASP A 345 22.63 -18.88 4.86
CA ASP A 345 21.51 -19.55 4.18
C ASP A 345 21.98 -20.49 3.06
N ALA A 346 23.29 -20.58 2.80
CA ALA A 346 23.85 -21.38 1.71
C ALA A 346 23.83 -22.91 1.94
N ARG A 347 22.98 -23.41 2.85
CA ARG A 347 22.78 -24.86 3.08
C ARG A 347 22.32 -25.59 1.83
N ILE A 348 21.81 -24.87 0.82
CA ILE A 348 21.39 -25.42 -0.46
C ILE A 348 22.24 -24.81 -1.58
N ALA A 349 23.07 -25.62 -2.21
CA ALA A 349 23.77 -25.27 -3.45
C ALA A 349 22.89 -25.64 -4.66
N SER A 350 22.31 -24.63 -5.33
CA SER A 350 21.43 -24.82 -6.49
C SER A 350 22.09 -24.38 -7.79
N PHE A 351 22.10 -25.25 -8.79
CA PHE A 351 22.68 -24.99 -10.10
C PHE A 351 21.65 -25.23 -11.20
N THR A 352 21.41 -24.21 -12.01
CA THR A 352 20.53 -24.27 -13.18
C THR A 352 21.35 -24.35 -14.46
N THR A 353 20.97 -25.24 -15.36
CA THR A 353 21.50 -25.38 -16.73
C THR A 353 23.02 -25.54 -16.79
N LEU A 354 23.55 -26.57 -16.11
CA LEU A 354 24.96 -26.93 -16.23
C LEU A 354 25.29 -27.39 -17.66
N PRO A 355 26.30 -26.80 -18.32
CA PRO A 355 26.78 -27.29 -19.60
C PRO A 355 27.27 -28.74 -19.53
N THR A 356 27.41 -29.39 -20.68
CA THR A 356 28.04 -30.70 -20.74
C THR A 356 29.50 -30.59 -20.31
N GLY A 357 29.89 -31.35 -19.29
CA GLY A 357 31.23 -31.28 -18.72
C GLY A 357 31.35 -32.07 -17.42
N ASN A 358 32.56 -32.03 -16.86
CA ASN A 358 32.86 -32.55 -15.53
C ASN A 358 33.10 -31.36 -14.61
N TYR A 359 32.44 -31.36 -13.47
CA TYR A 359 32.51 -30.34 -12.43
C TYR A 359 32.85 -31.00 -11.10
N ASN A 360 33.38 -30.22 -10.17
CA ASN A 360 33.61 -30.70 -8.81
C ASN A 360 32.99 -29.72 -7.82
N LEU A 361 31.97 -30.17 -7.09
CA LEU A 361 31.32 -29.38 -6.05
C LEU A 361 32.09 -29.54 -4.76
N ARG A 362 32.56 -28.43 -4.17
CA ARG A 362 33.16 -28.39 -2.84
C ARG A 362 32.22 -27.70 -1.87
N LEU A 363 32.11 -28.27 -0.67
CA LEU A 363 31.25 -27.84 0.42
C LEU A 363 32.10 -27.68 1.68
N ALA A 364 31.91 -26.56 2.38
CA ALA A 364 32.60 -26.22 3.62
C ALA A 364 31.63 -25.54 4.59
N ALA A 365 31.99 -25.53 5.87
CA ALA A 365 31.24 -24.82 6.90
C ALA A 365 32.18 -24.34 8.01
N ALA A 366 31.75 -23.31 8.73
CA ALA A 366 32.42 -22.79 9.91
C ALA A 366 31.61 -23.10 11.18
N SER A 367 32.30 -23.44 12.27
CA SER A 367 31.67 -23.47 13.60
C SER A 367 31.22 -22.06 14.01
N PRO A 368 30.39 -21.93 15.07
CA PRO A 368 30.07 -20.62 15.66
C PRO A 368 31.32 -19.81 16.09
N ASP A 369 32.44 -20.50 16.33
CA ASP A 369 33.75 -19.92 16.63
C ASP A 369 34.49 -19.36 15.40
N GLY A 370 33.88 -19.43 14.21
CA GLY A 370 34.50 -19.00 12.95
C GLY A 370 35.55 -19.96 12.38
N ILE A 371 35.63 -21.21 12.87
CA ILE A 371 36.63 -22.18 12.42
C ILE A 371 36.10 -22.95 11.21
N TRP A 372 36.71 -22.70 10.06
CA TRP A 372 36.33 -23.29 8.78
C TRP A 372 36.92 -24.68 8.54
N ASN A 373 36.09 -25.57 7.99
CA ASN A 373 36.51 -26.83 7.39
C ASN A 373 36.51 -26.71 5.85
N TRP A 374 37.53 -26.07 5.28
CA TRP A 374 37.64 -25.83 3.84
C TRP A 374 37.76 -27.11 2.99
N ASP A 375 38.21 -28.20 3.58
CA ASP A 375 38.32 -29.53 2.96
C ASP A 375 37.14 -30.45 3.32
N GLY A 376 35.98 -29.87 3.68
CA GLY A 376 34.85 -30.58 4.27
C GLY A 376 34.27 -31.73 3.43
N THR A 377 33.72 -31.44 2.25
CA THR A 377 33.17 -32.47 1.35
C THR A 377 33.34 -32.08 -0.11
N SER A 378 33.64 -33.06 -0.97
CA SER A 378 33.69 -32.87 -2.42
C SER A 378 32.82 -33.90 -3.14
N LEU A 379 32.09 -33.46 -4.16
CA LEU A 379 31.24 -34.30 -5.00
C LEU A 379 31.51 -34.00 -6.49
N PRO A 380 32.14 -34.94 -7.22
CA PRO A 380 32.26 -34.87 -8.67
C PRO A 380 30.88 -34.94 -9.35
N ILE A 381 30.59 -34.02 -10.27
CA ILE A 381 29.35 -33.95 -11.05
C ILE A 381 29.67 -34.06 -12.54
N THR A 382 29.08 -35.03 -13.24
CA THR A 382 29.25 -35.23 -14.69
C THR A 382 27.93 -35.02 -15.43
N VAL A 383 27.91 -34.11 -16.41
CA VAL A 383 26.71 -33.84 -17.25
C VAL A 383 26.88 -34.49 -18.62
N LYS A 384 25.96 -35.39 -19.00
CA LYS A 384 26.00 -36.10 -20.29
C LYS A 384 25.62 -35.20 -21.48
N PRO A 385 26.25 -35.36 -22.66
CA PRO A 385 25.87 -34.62 -23.85
C PRO A 385 24.47 -35.01 -24.36
N PRO A 386 23.74 -34.08 -25.01
CA PRO A 386 22.47 -34.40 -25.63
C PRO A 386 22.65 -35.31 -26.87
N PRO A 387 21.63 -36.12 -27.24
CA PRO A 387 21.74 -37.10 -28.32
C PRO A 387 22.18 -36.51 -29.68
N TRP A 388 21.78 -35.28 -29.99
CA TRP A 388 22.09 -34.59 -31.25
C TRP A 388 23.51 -33.97 -31.32
N ARG A 389 24.26 -34.00 -30.21
CA ARG A 389 25.69 -33.60 -30.15
C ARG A 389 26.63 -34.81 -30.02
N THR A 390 26.12 -36.02 -30.23
CA THR A 390 26.94 -37.23 -30.23
C THR A 390 27.74 -37.37 -31.52
N SER A 391 28.87 -38.07 -31.46
CA SER A 391 29.70 -38.39 -32.64
C SER A 391 28.91 -39.07 -33.76
N TYR A 392 27.95 -39.92 -33.41
CA TYR A 392 27.03 -40.56 -34.36
C TYR A 392 26.07 -39.57 -35.03
N ALA A 393 25.55 -38.56 -34.30
CA ALA A 393 24.69 -37.53 -34.88
C ALA A 393 25.41 -36.69 -35.94
N TYR A 394 26.67 -36.31 -35.68
CA TYR A 394 27.49 -35.59 -36.66
C TYR A 394 27.76 -36.43 -37.93
N PHE A 395 27.97 -37.74 -37.80
CA PHE A 395 28.07 -38.64 -38.95
C PHE A 395 26.79 -38.62 -39.82
N PHE A 396 25.61 -38.67 -39.20
CA PHE A 396 24.34 -38.58 -39.92
C PHE A 396 24.10 -37.21 -40.56
N TYR A 397 24.55 -36.10 -39.95
CA TYR A 397 24.48 -34.77 -40.56
C TYR A 397 25.32 -34.68 -41.84
N VAL A 398 26.54 -35.21 -41.81
CA VAL A 398 27.41 -35.24 -42.99
C VAL A 398 26.83 -36.11 -44.10
N LEU A 399 26.25 -37.27 -43.75
CA LEU A 399 25.58 -38.15 -44.71
C LEU A 399 24.35 -37.49 -45.34
N ALA A 400 23.50 -36.86 -44.53
CA ALA A 400 22.33 -36.13 -45.01
C ALA A 400 22.72 -34.97 -45.92
N PHE A 401 23.78 -34.23 -45.58
CA PHE A 401 24.32 -33.16 -46.42
C PHE A 401 24.86 -33.68 -47.76
N ALA A 402 25.57 -34.82 -47.77
CA ALA A 402 26.03 -35.46 -49.00
C ALA A 402 24.86 -35.95 -49.88
N CYS A 403 23.81 -36.51 -49.28
CA CYS A 403 22.58 -36.89 -49.99
C CYS A 403 21.84 -35.68 -50.58
N ILE A 404 21.80 -34.56 -49.86
CA ILE A 404 21.21 -33.30 -50.33
C ILE A 404 22.02 -32.75 -51.52
N ILE A 405 23.35 -32.78 -51.49
CA ILE A 405 24.19 -32.37 -52.62
C ILE A 405 23.98 -33.29 -53.83
N ALA A 406 23.95 -34.62 -53.63
CA ALA A 406 23.67 -35.57 -54.70
C ALA A 406 22.28 -35.35 -55.33
N PHE A 407 21.28 -35.03 -54.51
CA PHE A 407 19.94 -34.66 -54.94
C PHE A 407 19.93 -33.33 -55.72
N ILE A 408 20.68 -32.31 -55.27
CA ILE A 408 20.80 -31.02 -55.95
C ILE A 408 21.47 -31.17 -57.32
N VAL A 409 22.52 -31.99 -57.44
CA VAL A 409 23.20 -32.27 -58.72
C VAL A 409 22.30 -33.04 -59.69
N ALA A 410 21.56 -34.04 -59.21
CA ALA A 410 20.55 -34.75 -60.00
C ALA A 410 19.40 -33.83 -60.45
N ARG A 411 18.99 -32.89 -59.58
CA ARG A 411 17.95 -31.89 -59.85
C ARG A 411 18.43 -30.82 -60.85
N GLN A 412 19.68 -30.37 -60.78
CA GLN A 412 20.25 -29.41 -61.75
C GLN A 412 20.30 -29.98 -63.18
N ARG A 413 20.63 -31.27 -63.33
CA ARG A 413 20.59 -31.96 -64.62
C ARG A 413 19.17 -32.08 -65.20
N LYS A 414 18.16 -32.18 -64.34
CA LYS A 414 16.74 -32.21 -64.74
C LYS A 414 16.18 -30.81 -65.07
N LEU A 415 16.66 -29.76 -64.39
CA LEU A 415 16.19 -28.37 -64.56
C LEU A 415 16.68 -27.69 -65.85
N ALA A 416 17.85 -28.09 -66.37
CA ALA A 416 18.37 -27.54 -67.64
C ALA A 416 17.49 -27.88 -68.86
N MET A 417 16.77 -29.01 -68.83
CA MET A 417 15.80 -29.39 -69.88
C MET A 417 14.42 -28.72 -69.72
N VAL A 418 14.08 -28.22 -68.52
CA VAL A 418 12.77 -27.60 -68.21
C VAL A 418 12.79 -26.07 -68.42
N ALA A 419 13.97 -25.46 -68.54
CA ALA A 419 14.13 -24.00 -68.68
C ALA A 419 13.47 -23.40 -69.94
N LEU A 420 13.30 -24.17 -71.02
CA LEU A 420 12.58 -23.73 -72.22
C LEU A 420 11.07 -23.57 -71.98
N GLN A 421 10.53 -24.25 -70.96
CA GLN A 421 9.11 -24.28 -70.62
C GLN A 421 8.73 -23.19 -69.59
N ARG A 422 9.74 -22.59 -68.94
CA ARG A 422 9.61 -21.66 -67.80
C ARG A 422 9.40 -20.19 -68.16
N GLN A 423 9.49 -19.84 -69.44
CA GLN A 423 9.13 -18.51 -69.93
C GLN A 423 7.64 -18.21 -69.72
N LYS A 424 6.79 -19.24 -69.60
CA LYS A 424 5.36 -19.14 -69.27
C LYS A 424 5.03 -19.16 -67.78
N GLU A 425 5.96 -19.56 -66.91
CA GLU A 425 5.75 -19.61 -65.44
C GLU A 425 5.99 -18.26 -64.76
N LEU A 426 6.55 -17.28 -65.46
CA LEU A 426 6.93 -15.99 -64.88
C LEU A 426 5.72 -15.12 -64.46
N GLU A 427 4.56 -15.30 -65.11
CA GLU A 427 3.30 -14.67 -64.71
C GLU A 427 2.77 -15.22 -63.38
N GLN A 428 3.15 -16.46 -63.03
CA GLN A 428 2.69 -17.14 -61.82
C GLN A 428 3.48 -16.71 -60.57
N LYS A 429 4.69 -16.15 -60.75
CA LYS A 429 5.58 -15.70 -59.66
C LYS A 429 5.14 -14.40 -58.96
N VAL A 430 4.25 -13.63 -59.57
CA VAL A 430 3.67 -12.43 -58.94
C VAL A 430 2.72 -12.82 -57.79
N GLN A 431 2.12 -14.02 -57.85
CA GLN A 431 1.21 -14.56 -56.84
C GLN A 431 1.93 -15.19 -55.63
N GLU A 432 3.16 -15.67 -55.82
CA GLU A 432 3.97 -16.30 -54.75
C GLU A 432 4.56 -15.25 -53.78
N ARG A 433 5.02 -14.10 -54.31
CA ARG A 433 5.55 -12.98 -53.52
C ARG A 433 4.50 -12.31 -52.62
N THR A 434 3.22 -12.45 -52.93
CA THR A 434 2.11 -11.95 -52.10
C THR A 434 1.85 -12.83 -50.88
N ASN A 435 2.10 -14.14 -50.98
CA ASN A 435 1.94 -15.10 -49.87
C ASN A 435 3.11 -15.06 -48.86
N ASP A 436 4.36 -14.92 -49.33
CA ASP A 436 5.53 -14.82 -48.43
C ASP A 436 5.46 -13.58 -47.53
N LEU A 437 4.93 -12.46 -48.06
CA LEU A 437 4.72 -11.22 -47.30
C LEU A 437 3.61 -11.40 -46.25
N GLN A 438 2.63 -12.23 -46.55
CA GLN A 438 1.49 -12.55 -45.68
C GLN A 438 1.91 -13.48 -44.53
N GLU A 439 2.79 -14.44 -44.80
CA GLU A 439 3.32 -15.38 -43.80
C GLU A 439 4.27 -14.70 -42.81
N ALA A 440 5.15 -13.80 -43.28
CA ALA A 440 6.00 -12.99 -42.41
C ALA A 440 5.18 -12.03 -41.52
N ARG A 441 4.09 -11.46 -42.07
CA ARG A 441 3.16 -10.60 -41.32
C ARG A 441 2.38 -11.38 -40.26
N LEU A 442 1.90 -12.58 -40.60
CA LEU A 442 1.19 -13.46 -39.67
C LEU A 442 2.11 -13.95 -38.54
N SER A 443 3.37 -14.24 -38.83
CA SER A 443 4.41 -14.56 -37.83
C SER A 443 4.67 -13.38 -36.87
N ALA A 444 4.75 -12.15 -37.39
CA ALA A 444 4.92 -10.96 -36.55
C ALA A 444 3.67 -10.68 -35.69
N GLU A 445 2.47 -10.79 -36.27
CA GLU A 445 1.20 -10.59 -35.57
C GLU A 445 0.97 -11.65 -34.48
N THR A 446 1.34 -12.91 -34.72
CA THR A 446 1.27 -13.99 -33.71
C THR A 446 2.28 -13.82 -32.58
N ALA A 447 3.49 -13.33 -32.88
CA ALA A 447 4.48 -12.99 -31.86
C ALA A 447 4.03 -11.81 -30.97
N THR A 448 3.50 -10.74 -31.57
CA THR A 448 2.93 -9.59 -30.84
C THR A 448 1.73 -10.00 -29.98
N ARG A 449 0.83 -10.83 -30.52
CA ARG A 449 -0.32 -11.36 -29.78
C ARG A 449 0.10 -12.20 -28.59
N SER A 450 1.10 -13.08 -28.76
CA SER A 450 1.64 -13.91 -27.68
C SER A 450 2.32 -13.06 -26.58
N LYS A 451 3.03 -11.99 -26.96
CA LYS A 451 3.62 -11.02 -26.01
C LYS A 451 2.53 -10.34 -25.16
N SER A 452 1.45 -9.87 -25.78
CA SER A 452 0.34 -9.24 -25.04
C SER A 452 -0.42 -10.22 -24.13
N ASP A 453 -0.66 -11.45 -24.60
CA ASP A 453 -1.40 -12.45 -23.83
C ASP A 453 -0.56 -12.97 -22.64
N PHE A 454 0.76 -13.06 -22.81
CA PHE A 454 1.70 -13.32 -21.71
C PHE A 454 1.68 -12.20 -20.67
N LEU A 455 1.73 -10.93 -21.08
CA LEU A 455 1.69 -9.79 -20.14
C LEU A 455 0.35 -9.72 -19.39
N ALA A 456 -0.77 -10.00 -20.06
CA ALA A 456 -2.08 -10.06 -19.43
C ALA A 456 -2.16 -11.17 -18.36
N THR A 457 -1.59 -12.35 -18.65
CA THR A 457 -1.52 -13.47 -17.70
C THR A 457 -0.61 -13.15 -16.52
N MET A 458 0.61 -12.65 -16.78
CA MET A 458 1.55 -12.24 -15.74
C MET A 458 0.98 -11.14 -14.85
N SER A 459 0.19 -10.21 -15.41
CA SER A 459 -0.49 -9.23 -14.57
C SER A 459 -1.49 -9.87 -13.61
N HIS A 460 -2.31 -10.83 -14.05
CA HIS A 460 -3.23 -11.52 -13.16
C HIS A 460 -2.48 -12.28 -12.05
N GLU A 461 -1.37 -12.92 -12.39
CA GLU A 461 -0.52 -13.67 -11.45
C GLU A 461 0.26 -12.77 -10.48
N ILE A 462 0.61 -11.53 -10.87
CA ILE A 462 1.26 -10.56 -9.97
C ILE A 462 0.22 -9.78 -9.15
N ARG A 463 -0.94 -9.47 -9.75
CA ARG A 463 -2.03 -8.73 -9.09
C ARG A 463 -2.55 -9.47 -7.87
N THR A 464 -2.69 -10.80 -7.97
CA THR A 464 -3.23 -11.65 -6.92
C THR A 464 -2.42 -11.60 -5.61
N PRO A 465 -1.09 -11.87 -5.61
CA PRO A 465 -0.28 -11.76 -4.39
C PRO A 465 -0.14 -10.30 -3.92
N MET A 466 -0.13 -9.31 -4.82
CA MET A 466 -0.08 -7.90 -4.45
C MET A 466 -1.33 -7.43 -3.71
N HIS A 467 -2.54 -7.84 -4.14
CA HIS A 467 -3.76 -7.58 -3.38
C HIS A 467 -3.75 -8.30 -2.03
N GLY A 468 -3.15 -9.50 -1.96
CA GLY A 468 -2.91 -10.20 -0.70
C GLY A 468 -2.01 -9.41 0.25
N MET A 469 -0.89 -8.86 -0.23
CA MET A 469 0.02 -8.05 0.58
C MET A 469 -0.60 -6.73 1.03
N ILE A 470 -1.25 -6.00 0.12
CA ILE A 470 -1.97 -4.75 0.43
C ILE A 470 -3.08 -5.03 1.44
N GLY A 471 -3.83 -6.13 1.26
CA GLY A 471 -4.86 -6.56 2.21
C GLY A 471 -4.28 -6.88 3.59
N MET A 472 -3.14 -7.56 3.66
CA MET A 472 -2.47 -7.88 4.93
C MET A 472 -1.92 -6.64 5.64
N THR A 473 -1.31 -5.70 4.91
CA THR A 473 -0.81 -4.45 5.49
C THR A 473 -1.95 -3.53 5.91
N GLU A 474 -3.07 -3.54 5.18
CA GLU A 474 -4.30 -2.82 5.53
C GLU A 474 -4.95 -3.38 6.80
N LEU A 475 -5.06 -4.71 6.91
CA LEU A 475 -5.53 -5.38 8.11
C LEU A 475 -4.61 -5.08 9.30
N LEU A 476 -3.29 -5.04 9.08
CA LEU A 476 -2.31 -4.69 10.10
C LEU A 476 -2.53 -3.26 10.61
N LEU A 477 -2.77 -2.28 9.72
CA LEU A 477 -3.05 -0.88 10.07
C LEU A 477 -4.32 -0.67 10.90
N HIS A 478 -5.26 -1.62 10.82
CA HIS A 478 -6.49 -1.67 11.60
C HIS A 478 -6.35 -2.39 12.95
N THR A 479 -5.16 -2.91 13.28
CA THR A 479 -4.86 -3.42 14.63
C THR A 479 -4.30 -2.34 15.55
N ASN A 480 -4.19 -2.62 16.85
CA ASN A 480 -3.51 -1.74 17.80
C ASN A 480 -1.99 -1.78 17.57
N LEU A 481 -1.51 -0.92 16.68
CA LEU A 481 -0.09 -0.74 16.38
C LEU A 481 0.50 0.42 17.18
N SER A 482 1.77 0.30 17.58
CA SER A 482 2.54 1.46 18.00
C SER A 482 2.73 2.44 16.84
N GLU A 483 3.06 3.70 17.12
CA GLU A 483 3.27 4.73 16.09
C GLU A 483 4.33 4.32 15.06
N GLN A 484 5.39 3.64 15.51
CA GLN A 484 6.45 3.12 14.64
C GLN A 484 5.97 1.93 13.78
N GLN A 485 5.20 1.00 14.33
CA GLN A 485 4.61 -0.12 13.58
C GLN A 485 3.60 0.36 12.55
N ARG A 486 2.80 1.37 12.91
CA ARG A 486 1.86 2.04 12.00
C ARG A 486 2.60 2.65 10.82
N ARG A 487 3.71 3.35 11.05
CA ARG A 487 4.56 3.89 9.96
C ARG A 487 5.12 2.81 9.04
N PHE A 488 5.53 1.66 9.58
CA PHE A 488 6.01 0.54 8.74
C PHE A 488 4.89 -0.10 7.93
N ALA A 489 3.72 -0.30 8.55
CA ALA A 489 2.55 -0.85 7.87
C ALA A 489 2.03 0.11 6.78
N GLU A 490 2.02 1.42 7.04
CA GLU A 490 1.72 2.47 6.07
C GLU A 490 2.73 2.48 4.92
N ALA A 491 4.02 2.40 5.22
CA ALA A 491 5.06 2.35 4.20
C ALA A 491 4.92 1.11 3.30
N ALA A 492 4.64 -0.06 3.88
CA ALA A 492 4.44 -1.31 3.14
C ALA A 492 3.14 -1.28 2.31
N HIS A 493 2.05 -0.74 2.87
CA HIS A 493 0.79 -0.56 2.18
C HIS A 493 0.93 0.38 0.96
N ASN A 494 1.53 1.56 1.17
CA ASN A 494 1.77 2.54 0.12
C ASN A 494 2.69 1.99 -0.98
N SER A 495 3.76 1.27 -0.59
CA SER A 495 4.66 0.62 -1.56
C SER A 495 3.93 -0.45 -2.39
N GLY A 496 3.04 -1.22 -1.76
CA GLY A 496 2.20 -2.20 -2.45
C GLY A 496 1.28 -1.56 -3.48
N LYS A 497 0.63 -0.45 -3.11
CA LYS A 497 -0.25 0.33 -3.98
C LYS A 497 0.51 0.92 -5.19
N SER A 498 1.67 1.55 -4.97
CA SER A 498 2.49 2.11 -6.05
C SER A 498 2.99 1.05 -7.03
N LEU A 499 3.32 -0.15 -6.57
CA LEU A 499 3.74 -1.24 -7.46
C LEU A 499 2.57 -1.73 -8.33
N LEU A 500 1.36 -1.79 -7.77
CA LEU A 500 0.16 -2.17 -8.53
C LEU A 500 -0.18 -1.13 -9.61
N GLU A 501 -0.06 0.16 -9.30
CA GLU A 501 -0.22 1.26 -10.25
C GLU A 501 0.79 1.14 -11.42
N LEU A 502 2.05 0.82 -11.13
CA LEU A 502 3.08 0.61 -12.14
C LEU A 502 2.76 -0.58 -13.07
N ILE A 503 2.29 -1.70 -12.50
CA ILE A 503 1.91 -2.88 -13.30
C ILE A 503 0.74 -2.53 -14.23
N ASN A 504 -0.27 -1.82 -13.72
CA ASN A 504 -1.40 -1.40 -14.54
C ASN A 504 -0.95 -0.46 -15.67
N ALA A 505 -0.05 0.48 -15.40
CA ALA A 505 0.51 1.36 -16.43
C ALA A 505 1.26 0.60 -17.54
N ILE A 506 2.05 -0.43 -17.19
CA ILE A 506 2.75 -1.28 -18.17
C ILE A 506 1.77 -2.05 -19.06
N LEU A 507 0.67 -2.53 -18.48
CA LEU A 507 -0.36 -3.24 -19.24
C LEU A 507 -1.11 -2.33 -20.19
N ASP A 508 -1.48 -1.13 -19.73
CA ASP A 508 -2.13 -0.15 -20.57
C ASP A 508 -1.23 0.21 -21.75
N PHE A 509 0.06 0.45 -21.50
CA PHE A 509 1.05 0.64 -22.56
C PHE A 509 1.10 -0.54 -23.56
N SER A 510 1.10 -1.78 -23.07
CA SER A 510 1.10 -2.97 -23.93
C SER A 510 -0.20 -3.16 -24.72
N LYS A 511 -1.35 -2.82 -24.15
CA LYS A 511 -2.65 -2.87 -24.84
C LYS A 511 -2.72 -1.84 -25.97
N ILE A 512 -2.16 -0.65 -25.73
CA ILE A 512 -2.07 0.41 -26.73
C ILE A 512 -1.13 0.00 -27.87
N GLU A 513 0.07 -0.53 -27.56
CA GLU A 513 1.03 -1.03 -28.57
C GLU A 513 0.42 -2.12 -29.47
N ALA A 514 -0.47 -2.95 -28.90
CA ALA A 514 -1.18 -4.00 -29.61
C ALA A 514 -2.45 -3.53 -30.36
N SER A 515 -2.73 -2.21 -30.38
CA SER A 515 -3.94 -1.62 -30.96
C SER A 515 -5.26 -2.23 -30.44
N LYS A 516 -5.27 -2.70 -29.18
CA LYS A 516 -6.43 -3.31 -28.52
C LYS A 516 -7.25 -2.32 -27.68
N VAL A 517 -6.95 -1.02 -27.75
CA VAL A 517 -7.71 0.01 -27.04
C VAL A 517 -8.81 0.52 -27.95
N GLU A 518 -10.05 0.31 -27.54
CA GLU A 518 -11.24 0.88 -28.17
C GLU A 518 -11.64 2.12 -27.38
N LEU A 519 -11.92 3.23 -28.06
CA LEU A 519 -12.41 4.47 -27.43
C LEU A 519 -13.92 4.37 -27.23
N GLU A 520 -14.38 4.67 -26.02
CA GLU A 520 -15.82 4.78 -25.74
C GLU A 520 -16.29 6.19 -26.14
N MET A 521 -17.13 6.30 -27.16
CA MET A 521 -17.66 7.58 -27.62
C MET A 521 -18.98 7.89 -26.92
N ILE A 522 -18.93 8.63 -25.80
CA ILE A 522 -20.11 9.01 -25.00
C ILE A 522 -20.25 10.54 -24.92
N GLU A 523 -21.48 11.01 -24.66
CA GLU A 523 -21.75 12.43 -24.39
C GLU A 523 -21.32 12.75 -22.96
N PHE A 524 -20.49 13.79 -22.77
CA PHE A 524 -20.00 14.22 -21.47
C PHE A 524 -19.76 15.74 -21.41
N ASP A 525 -19.74 16.29 -20.20
CA ASP A 525 -19.36 17.68 -19.94
C ASP A 525 -17.86 17.75 -19.61
N LEU A 526 -17.09 18.44 -20.46
CA LEU A 526 -15.66 18.57 -20.29
C LEU A 526 -15.30 19.50 -19.13
N VAL A 527 -16.10 20.52 -18.84
CA VAL A 527 -15.83 21.44 -17.74
C VAL A 527 -16.08 20.74 -16.41
N GLU A 528 -17.16 19.97 -16.29
CA GLU A 528 -17.40 19.13 -15.10
C GLU A 528 -16.25 18.12 -14.89
N LEU A 529 -15.76 17.51 -15.97
CA LEU A 529 -14.63 16.60 -15.92
C LEU A 529 -13.36 17.28 -15.40
N ILE A 530 -13.02 18.48 -15.89
CA ILE A 530 -11.84 19.24 -15.46
C ILE A 530 -12.01 19.74 -14.02
N ASP A 531 -13.20 20.20 -13.65
CA ASP A 531 -13.53 20.62 -12.29
C ASP A 531 -13.34 19.47 -11.28
N GLU A 532 -13.75 18.25 -11.63
CA GLU A 532 -13.53 17.05 -10.81
C GLU A 532 -12.04 16.72 -10.65
N ILE A 533 -11.25 16.84 -11.72
CA ILE A 533 -9.79 16.61 -11.67
C ILE A 533 -9.12 17.65 -10.77
N CYS A 534 -9.48 18.92 -10.93
CA CYS A 534 -9.00 20.01 -10.09
C CYS A 534 -9.35 19.78 -8.62
N TYR A 535 -10.58 19.32 -8.34
CA TYR A 535 -11.01 18.99 -6.99
C TYR A 535 -10.18 17.86 -6.38
N LEU A 536 -9.96 16.77 -7.11
CA LEU A 536 -9.14 15.63 -6.66
C LEU A 536 -7.66 16.00 -6.43
N GLN A 537 -7.13 16.98 -7.16
CA GLN A 537 -5.75 17.45 -7.04
C GLN A 537 -5.58 18.65 -6.09
N SER A 538 -6.67 19.17 -5.53
CA SER A 538 -6.66 20.34 -4.64
C SER A 538 -5.90 20.09 -3.33
N GLU A 539 -6.12 18.95 -2.67
CA GLU A 539 -5.42 18.61 -1.42
C GLU A 539 -3.91 18.38 -1.64
N PRO A 540 -3.46 17.58 -2.64
CA PRO A 540 -2.03 17.45 -2.96
C PRO A 540 -1.33 18.77 -3.26
N ALA A 541 -1.98 19.67 -4.02
CA ALA A 541 -1.46 21.00 -4.31
C ALA A 541 -1.37 21.86 -3.04
N HIS A 542 -2.42 21.86 -2.21
CA HIS A 542 -2.47 22.62 -0.98
C HIS A 542 -1.42 22.18 0.05
N ARG A 543 -1.17 20.86 0.21
CA ARG A 543 -0.10 20.33 1.08
C ARG A 543 1.29 20.84 0.70
N ARG A 544 1.48 21.26 -0.56
CA ARG A 544 2.72 21.85 -1.09
C ARG A 544 2.68 23.38 -1.16
N GLY A 545 1.61 24.02 -0.71
CA GLY A 545 1.45 25.47 -0.80
C GLY A 545 1.32 26.00 -2.24
N LEU A 546 0.83 25.18 -3.17
CA LEU A 546 0.66 25.57 -4.58
C LEU A 546 -0.78 26.04 -4.86
N SER A 547 -0.92 27.07 -5.68
CA SER A 547 -2.22 27.53 -6.18
C SER A 547 -2.63 26.72 -7.41
N LEU A 548 -3.76 26.01 -7.33
CA LEU A 548 -4.33 25.27 -8.46
C LEU A 548 -5.44 26.10 -9.11
N LEU A 549 -5.29 26.41 -10.40
CA LEU A 549 -6.18 27.31 -11.13
C LEU A 549 -6.88 26.56 -12.28
N SER A 550 -8.21 26.58 -12.31
CA SER A 550 -9.04 26.03 -13.40
C SER A 550 -9.58 27.19 -14.24
N ILE A 551 -9.28 27.23 -15.54
CA ILE A 551 -9.70 28.34 -16.41
C ILE A 551 -10.36 27.73 -17.65
N CYS A 552 -11.66 27.93 -17.80
CA CYS A 552 -12.47 27.38 -18.88
C CYS A 552 -13.10 28.50 -19.73
N ASP A 553 -12.76 28.57 -21.01
CA ASP A 553 -13.31 29.57 -21.93
C ASP A 553 -14.83 29.36 -22.14
N VAL A 554 -15.56 30.45 -22.41
CA VAL A 554 -17.00 30.45 -22.74
C VAL A 554 -17.29 29.73 -24.05
N ASN A 555 -16.27 29.61 -24.92
CA ASN A 555 -16.40 28.97 -26.23
C ASN A 555 -16.40 27.43 -26.17
N VAL A 556 -16.16 26.82 -25.00
CA VAL A 556 -16.20 25.36 -24.80
C VAL A 556 -17.65 24.87 -24.73
N PRO A 557 -18.11 23.99 -25.65
CA PRO A 557 -19.45 23.43 -25.58
C PRO A 557 -19.67 22.57 -24.34
N ASP A 558 -20.88 22.60 -23.79
CA ASP A 558 -21.22 21.91 -22.53
C ASP A 558 -21.40 20.40 -22.68
N GLN A 559 -21.62 19.92 -23.92
CA GLN A 559 -21.76 18.51 -24.23
C GLN A 559 -20.88 18.17 -25.42
N LEU A 560 -19.85 17.36 -25.16
CA LEU A 560 -18.91 16.85 -26.15
C LEU A 560 -19.05 15.35 -26.27
N LEU A 561 -18.76 14.82 -27.45
CA LEU A 561 -18.74 13.39 -27.75
C LEU A 561 -17.29 12.90 -27.81
N GLY A 562 -16.92 12.01 -26.90
CA GLY A 562 -15.57 11.46 -26.78
C GLY A 562 -15.46 10.49 -25.60
N ASP A 563 -14.24 10.12 -25.25
CA ASP A 563 -13.95 9.21 -24.12
C ASP A 563 -13.48 10.01 -22.90
N PRO A 564 -14.37 10.33 -21.93
CA PRO A 564 -14.01 11.11 -20.76
C PRO A 564 -13.03 10.39 -19.85
N THR A 565 -13.05 9.05 -19.82
CA THR A 565 -12.14 8.24 -18.97
C THR A 565 -10.70 8.41 -19.42
N LYS A 566 -10.46 8.37 -20.73
CA LYS A 566 -9.11 8.54 -21.30
C LYS A 566 -8.65 9.99 -21.23
N ILE A 567 -9.53 10.96 -21.46
CA ILE A 567 -9.23 12.38 -21.27
C ILE A 567 -8.88 12.65 -19.80
N ARG A 568 -9.65 12.10 -18.85
CA ARG A 568 -9.36 12.17 -17.41
C ARG A 568 -7.97 11.65 -17.09
N GLN A 569 -7.64 10.47 -17.60
CA GLN A 569 -6.34 9.82 -17.35
C GLN A 569 -5.18 10.67 -17.87
N VAL A 570 -5.32 11.28 -19.05
CA VAL A 570 -4.31 12.18 -19.62
C VAL A 570 -4.15 13.42 -18.76
N VAL A 571 -5.24 14.16 -18.49
CA VAL A 571 -5.18 15.43 -17.77
C VAL A 571 -4.73 15.24 -16.32
N MET A 572 -5.25 14.23 -15.62
CA MET A 572 -4.84 13.87 -14.25
C MET A 572 -3.32 13.61 -14.15
N ASN A 573 -2.76 12.91 -15.14
CA ASN A 573 -1.32 12.64 -15.19
C ASN A 573 -0.50 13.91 -15.47
N LEU A 574 -0.98 14.80 -16.34
CA LEU A 574 -0.31 16.10 -16.58
C LEU A 574 -0.34 16.97 -15.32
N THR A 575 -1.51 17.13 -14.70
CA THR A 575 -1.69 17.94 -13.49
C THR A 575 -0.87 17.43 -12.31
N SER A 576 -0.88 16.11 -12.06
CA SER A 576 -0.10 15.53 -10.96
C SER A 576 1.41 15.65 -11.19
N ASN A 577 1.90 15.56 -12.43
CA ASN A 577 3.30 15.84 -12.74
C ASN A 577 3.64 17.31 -12.50
N SER A 578 2.79 18.24 -12.92
CA SER A 578 2.98 19.68 -12.67
C SER A 578 3.04 20.02 -11.17
N ILE A 579 2.14 19.45 -10.34
CA ILE A 579 2.19 19.60 -8.87
C ILE A 579 3.48 18.99 -8.29
N LYS A 580 3.90 17.85 -8.82
CA LYS A 580 5.08 17.12 -8.35
C LYS A 580 6.39 17.87 -8.59
N PHE A 581 6.53 18.56 -9.73
CA PHE A 581 7.76 19.26 -10.13
C PHE A 581 7.75 20.77 -9.83
N THR A 582 6.69 21.26 -9.20
CA THR A 582 6.56 22.65 -8.73
C THR A 582 6.74 22.70 -7.22
N HIS A 583 7.65 23.55 -6.76
CA HIS A 583 7.95 23.69 -5.33
C HIS A 583 7.21 24.88 -4.72
N ASN A 584 7.16 26.00 -5.44
CA ASN A 584 6.43 27.21 -5.09
C ASN A 584 5.78 27.79 -6.35
N GLY A 585 4.61 28.41 -6.23
CA GLY A 585 3.88 29.05 -7.33
C GLY A 585 2.57 28.36 -7.65
N SER A 586 2.23 28.21 -8.94
CA SER A 586 0.90 27.77 -9.37
C SER A 586 0.94 26.71 -10.47
N VAL A 587 -0.16 25.95 -10.53
CA VAL A 587 -0.47 25.03 -11.62
C VAL A 587 -1.79 25.48 -12.23
N THR A 588 -1.80 25.77 -13.52
CA THR A 588 -2.95 26.31 -14.24
C THR A 588 -3.41 25.35 -15.31
N ILE A 589 -4.71 25.05 -15.35
CA ILE A 589 -5.34 24.23 -16.38
C ILE A 589 -6.25 25.14 -17.20
N ARG A 590 -5.93 25.32 -18.48
CA ARG A 590 -6.68 26.17 -19.43
C ARG A 590 -7.40 25.31 -20.44
N VAL A 591 -8.70 25.54 -20.62
CA VAL A 591 -9.53 24.83 -21.59
C VAL A 591 -10.13 25.83 -22.57
N ASN A 592 -9.92 25.59 -23.87
CA ASN A 592 -10.48 26.38 -24.96
C ASN A 592 -11.03 25.42 -26.05
N ALA A 593 -12.07 25.83 -26.78
CA ALA A 593 -12.53 25.11 -27.95
C ALA A 593 -12.66 26.07 -29.14
N LYS A 594 -12.16 25.64 -30.31
CA LYS A 594 -12.30 26.36 -31.58
C LYS A 594 -13.06 25.49 -32.59
N PRO A 595 -14.05 26.03 -33.32
CA PRO A 595 -14.74 25.27 -34.35
C PRO A 595 -13.78 24.91 -35.49
N VAL A 596 -13.86 23.67 -35.97
CA VAL A 596 -13.03 23.20 -37.11
C VAL A 596 -13.68 23.69 -38.42
N PRO A 597 -12.98 24.46 -39.28
CA PRO A 597 -13.57 25.08 -40.47
C PRO A 597 -14.20 24.11 -41.48
N SER A 598 -13.76 22.84 -41.47
CA SER A 598 -14.20 21.78 -42.37
C SER A 598 -15.42 20.99 -41.87
N ASN A 599 -15.80 21.08 -40.58
CA ASN A 599 -16.96 20.37 -40.04
C ASN A 599 -17.54 21.07 -38.79
N ASN A 600 -18.75 21.66 -38.93
CA ASN A 600 -19.44 22.34 -37.82
C ASN A 600 -19.86 21.44 -36.66
N HIS A 601 -19.74 20.11 -36.79
CA HIS A 601 -20.08 19.15 -35.73
C HIS A 601 -18.85 18.67 -34.95
N ILE A 602 -17.66 19.18 -35.26
CA ILE A 602 -16.41 18.86 -34.56
C ILE A 602 -15.78 20.17 -34.08
N VAL A 603 -15.42 20.21 -32.80
CA VAL A 603 -14.64 21.30 -32.21
C VAL A 603 -13.25 20.79 -31.88
N MET A 604 -12.27 21.65 -32.10
CA MET A 604 -10.89 21.43 -31.68
C MET A 604 -10.76 21.91 -30.24
N VAL A 605 -10.70 20.97 -29.31
CA VAL A 605 -10.51 21.28 -27.89
C VAL A 605 -9.02 21.36 -27.59
N HIS A 606 -8.59 22.47 -27.01
CA HIS A 606 -7.25 22.72 -26.53
C HIS A 606 -7.27 22.73 -25.00
N ILE A 607 -6.53 21.81 -24.38
CA ILE A 607 -6.31 21.78 -22.94
C ILE A 607 -4.83 22.02 -22.70
N THR A 608 -4.49 23.06 -21.92
CA THR A 608 -3.11 23.39 -21.58
C THR A 608 -2.93 23.25 -20.06
N VAL A 609 -1.93 22.49 -19.64
CA VAL A 609 -1.50 22.40 -18.25
C VAL A 609 -0.17 23.12 -18.12
N GLU A 610 -0.14 24.17 -17.30
CA GLU A 610 0.99 25.06 -17.10
C GLU A 610 1.44 25.02 -15.64
N ASP A 611 2.74 24.96 -15.42
CA ASP A 611 3.34 25.02 -14.09
C ASP A 611 4.50 26.00 -14.03
N THR A 612 4.72 26.58 -12.86
CA THR A 612 5.85 27.47 -12.57
C THR A 612 7.03 26.70 -11.95
N GLY A 613 7.20 25.43 -12.30
CA GLY A 613 8.18 24.52 -11.72
C GLY A 613 9.60 24.67 -12.29
N ILE A 614 10.42 23.64 -12.07
CA ILE A 614 11.86 23.61 -12.43
C ILE A 614 12.14 23.73 -13.93
N GLY A 615 11.15 23.45 -14.79
CA GLY A 615 11.32 23.41 -16.25
C GLY A 615 12.27 22.31 -16.75
N MET A 616 12.46 22.24 -18.06
CA MET A 616 13.25 21.20 -18.75
C MET A 616 14.12 21.79 -19.86
N ASP A 617 15.30 21.19 -20.07
CA ASP A 617 16.17 21.51 -21.21
C ASP A 617 15.63 20.94 -22.54
N LYS A 618 16.20 21.40 -23.67
CA LYS A 618 15.69 21.03 -25.00
C LYS A 618 15.91 19.55 -25.35
N ALA A 619 16.94 18.92 -24.77
CA ALA A 619 17.22 17.51 -24.98
C ALA A 619 16.23 16.60 -24.21
N THR A 620 15.78 17.03 -23.03
CA THR A 620 14.77 16.34 -22.22
C THR A 620 13.39 16.50 -22.85
N GLN A 621 13.03 17.70 -23.32
CA GLN A 621 11.74 17.94 -23.98
C GLN A 621 11.48 16.98 -25.15
N ASN A 622 12.51 16.65 -25.94
CA ASN A 622 12.37 15.73 -27.07
C ASN A 622 12.17 14.26 -26.65
N ARG A 623 12.68 13.85 -25.49
CA ARG A 623 12.68 12.45 -25.03
C ARG A 623 11.64 12.18 -23.94
N VAL A 624 11.01 13.20 -23.36
CA VAL A 624 10.10 13.06 -22.21
C VAL A 624 8.85 12.22 -22.51
N PHE A 625 8.48 12.09 -23.79
CA PHE A 625 7.39 11.25 -24.25
C PHE A 625 7.82 9.83 -24.67
N GLU A 626 9.11 9.52 -24.62
CA GLU A 626 9.61 8.16 -24.85
C GLU A 626 9.38 7.30 -23.59
N ALA A 627 9.04 6.02 -23.80
CA ALA A 627 8.78 5.11 -22.69
C ALA A 627 10.06 4.88 -21.86
N PHE A 628 9.91 4.92 -20.53
CA PHE A 628 10.99 4.73 -19.55
C PHE A 628 12.05 5.84 -19.50
N THR A 629 11.82 6.97 -20.17
CA THR A 629 12.74 8.10 -20.10
C THR A 629 12.49 8.93 -18.85
N GLN A 630 13.58 9.28 -18.16
CA GLN A 630 13.58 10.16 -16.97
C GLN A 630 14.64 11.25 -17.14
N ALA A 631 14.35 12.45 -16.64
CA ALA A 631 15.14 13.65 -16.92
C ALA A 631 16.54 13.66 -16.26
N ASP A 632 16.69 13.15 -15.03
CA ASP A 632 17.98 13.14 -14.32
C ASP A 632 18.08 12.10 -13.17
N THR A 633 19.31 11.62 -12.89
CA THR A 633 19.63 10.70 -11.76
C THR A 633 19.60 11.37 -10.38
N SER A 634 19.55 12.70 -10.30
CA SER A 634 19.47 13.49 -9.07
C SER A 634 18.02 13.72 -8.63
N THR A 635 17.12 14.06 -9.56
CA THR A 635 15.68 14.25 -9.32
C THR A 635 14.91 12.95 -9.04
N THR A 636 15.52 11.80 -9.36
CA THR A 636 14.98 10.45 -9.06
C THR A 636 14.97 10.12 -7.57
N ARG A 637 15.91 10.68 -6.78
CA ARG A 637 15.94 10.48 -5.32
C ARG A 637 14.87 11.25 -4.58
N GLU A 638 14.42 12.37 -5.15
CA GLU A 638 13.49 13.29 -4.49
C GLU A 638 12.04 13.05 -4.92
N TYR A 639 11.81 12.66 -6.18
CA TYR A 639 10.46 12.61 -6.74
C TYR A 639 9.99 11.26 -7.30
N GLY A 640 10.86 10.27 -7.59
CA GLY A 640 10.48 8.89 -7.97
C GLY A 640 9.32 8.72 -8.98
N GLY A 641 9.60 8.45 -10.25
CA GLY A 641 8.59 8.20 -11.29
C GLY A 641 8.87 6.94 -12.11
N THR A 642 7.91 6.46 -12.89
CA THR A 642 8.03 5.25 -13.72
C THR A 642 8.50 5.54 -15.15
N GLY A 643 8.42 6.81 -15.58
CA GLY A 643 8.74 7.23 -16.96
C GLY A 643 7.73 6.75 -18.02
N LEU A 644 6.57 6.23 -17.60
CA LEU A 644 5.55 5.67 -18.52
C LEU A 644 4.35 6.62 -18.74
N GLY A 645 4.04 7.48 -17.77
CA GLY A 645 2.83 8.31 -17.81
C GLY A 645 2.72 9.16 -19.07
N LEU A 646 3.73 9.98 -19.38
CA LEU A 646 3.70 10.87 -20.54
C LEU A 646 3.69 10.12 -21.87
N ALA A 647 4.37 8.98 -21.95
CA ALA A 647 4.33 8.10 -23.11
C ALA A 647 2.92 7.53 -23.35
N ILE A 648 2.23 7.09 -22.29
CA ILE A 648 0.83 6.63 -22.36
C ILE A 648 -0.09 7.79 -22.75
N SER A 649 0.09 8.97 -22.16
CA SER A 649 -0.70 10.17 -22.50
C SER A 649 -0.61 10.50 -23.99
N ARG A 650 0.60 10.49 -24.57
CA ARG A 650 0.80 10.73 -26.01
C ARG A 650 0.10 9.69 -26.88
N GLN A 651 0.13 8.43 -26.47
CA GLN A 651 -0.53 7.37 -27.22
C GLN A 651 -2.06 7.51 -27.20
N TYR A 652 -2.66 7.83 -26.06
CA TYR A 652 -4.11 8.08 -26.01
C TYR A 652 -4.53 9.28 -26.87
N ILE A 653 -3.77 10.37 -26.82
CA ILE A 653 -4.03 11.55 -27.67
C ILE A 653 -3.92 11.20 -29.16
N ASN A 654 -2.92 10.41 -29.55
CA ASN A 654 -2.79 9.93 -30.94
C ASN A 654 -3.97 9.03 -31.37
N ILE A 655 -4.46 8.16 -30.49
CA ILE A 655 -5.64 7.30 -30.76
C ILE A 655 -6.91 8.15 -30.92
N MET A 656 -7.00 9.27 -30.20
CA MET A 656 -8.08 10.26 -30.37
C MET A 656 -7.87 11.21 -31.56
N GLU A 657 -6.90 10.95 -32.44
CA GLU A 657 -6.54 11.82 -33.58
C GLU A 657 -6.14 13.25 -33.17
N GLY A 658 -5.64 13.41 -31.94
CA GLY A 658 -5.15 14.67 -31.40
C GLY A 658 -3.62 14.83 -31.48
N ASP A 659 -3.14 15.96 -30.98
CA ASP A 659 -1.70 16.27 -30.85
C ASP A 659 -1.34 16.72 -29.43
N ILE A 660 -0.12 16.40 -28.99
CA ILE A 660 0.44 16.82 -27.70
C ILE A 660 1.77 17.53 -27.93
N SER A 661 1.87 18.75 -27.39
CA SER A 661 3.06 19.59 -27.51
C SER A 661 3.56 20.04 -26.14
N ILE A 662 4.86 20.28 -26.03
CA ILE A 662 5.50 20.72 -24.80
C ILE A 662 6.39 21.93 -25.08
N THR A 663 6.27 22.95 -24.21
CA THR A 663 7.16 24.10 -24.18
C THR A 663 7.64 24.28 -22.75
N SER A 664 8.95 24.25 -22.52
CA SER A 664 9.50 24.36 -21.17
C SER A 664 10.80 25.16 -21.17
N ASN A 665 11.04 25.92 -20.10
CA ASN A 665 12.27 26.68 -19.88
C ASN A 665 12.73 26.45 -18.44
N ILE A 666 14.03 26.17 -18.25
CA ILE A 666 14.62 25.89 -16.94
C ILE A 666 14.37 27.07 -15.98
N ASN A 667 13.88 26.75 -14.77
CA ASN A 667 13.51 27.68 -13.68
C ASN A 667 12.42 28.71 -14.02
N VAL A 668 11.69 28.52 -15.12
CA VAL A 668 10.52 29.34 -15.47
C VAL A 668 9.24 28.53 -15.36
N GLY A 669 9.27 27.27 -15.82
CA GLY A 669 8.12 26.39 -15.80
C GLY A 669 7.95 25.54 -17.05
N THR A 670 6.87 24.75 -17.07
CA THR A 670 6.50 23.88 -18.19
C THR A 670 5.06 24.12 -18.60
N SER A 671 4.81 24.18 -19.90
CA SER A 671 3.47 24.24 -20.51
C SER A 671 3.31 23.06 -21.46
N ILE A 672 2.33 22.18 -21.17
CA ILE A 672 1.97 21.04 -22.02
C ILE A 672 0.57 21.29 -22.57
N ALA A 673 0.46 21.35 -23.89
CA ALA A 673 -0.80 21.59 -24.59
C ALA A 673 -1.23 20.34 -25.37
N ILE A 674 -2.46 19.88 -25.14
CA ILE A 674 -3.12 18.83 -25.89
C ILE A 674 -4.24 19.41 -26.75
N SER A 675 -4.36 18.92 -27.98
CA SER A 675 -5.39 19.32 -28.95
C SER A 675 -6.15 18.08 -29.40
N ILE A 676 -7.44 17.97 -29.09
CA ILE A 676 -8.25 16.77 -29.35
C ILE A 676 -9.51 17.13 -30.16
N PRO A 677 -9.79 16.45 -31.29
CA PRO A 677 -10.99 16.69 -32.07
C PRO A 677 -12.17 15.98 -31.39
N LEU A 678 -13.15 16.75 -30.91
CA LEU A 678 -14.33 16.22 -30.23
C LEU A 678 -15.61 16.58 -30.98
N GLY A 679 -16.52 15.61 -31.06
CA GLY A 679 -17.85 15.86 -31.62
C GLY A 679 -18.67 16.76 -30.70
N VAL A 680 -19.52 17.61 -31.25
CA VAL A 680 -20.46 18.40 -30.45
C VAL A 680 -21.74 17.58 -30.24
N GLY A 681 -22.20 17.48 -28.99
CA GLY A 681 -23.41 16.74 -28.62
C GLY A 681 -24.69 17.31 -29.25
N LYS A 682 -25.80 16.55 -29.22
CA LYS A 682 -27.02 16.86 -29.98
C LYS A 682 -27.75 18.17 -29.58
N ASN A 683 -27.41 18.79 -28.44
CA ASN A 683 -27.96 20.07 -27.98
C ASN A 683 -26.82 21.00 -27.49
N PRO A 684 -26.06 21.65 -28.38
CA PRO A 684 -24.90 22.47 -27.98
C PRO A 684 -25.24 23.79 -27.27
N ASN A 685 -26.48 24.29 -27.40
CA ASN A 685 -26.83 25.69 -27.14
C ASN A 685 -28.06 25.89 -26.24
N ILE A 686 -28.38 24.94 -25.36
CA ILE A 686 -29.51 25.12 -24.42
C ILE A 686 -29.02 24.87 -23.00
N ILE A 687 -28.13 25.76 -22.52
CA ILE A 687 -28.04 26.03 -21.09
C ILE A 687 -28.67 27.41 -20.88
N GLU A 688 -29.73 27.47 -20.07
CA GLU A 688 -30.23 28.72 -19.54
C GLU A 688 -29.08 29.35 -18.74
N LYS A 689 -28.48 30.44 -19.22
CA LYS A 689 -27.51 31.22 -18.44
C LYS A 689 -28.27 31.82 -17.24
N PRO A 690 -28.16 31.22 -16.04
CA PRO A 690 -29.14 31.46 -14.99
C PRO A 690 -29.06 32.88 -14.42
N PHE A 691 -27.95 33.57 -14.67
CA PHE A 691 -27.67 34.91 -14.18
C PHE A 691 -27.33 35.92 -15.31
N GLU A 692 -27.79 35.65 -16.53
CA GLU A 692 -27.54 36.53 -17.68
C GLU A 692 -27.98 37.97 -17.40
N GLY A 693 -27.04 38.92 -17.57
CA GLY A 693 -27.26 40.35 -17.33
C GLY A 693 -26.93 40.83 -15.91
N THR A 694 -26.48 39.96 -15.02
CA THR A 694 -25.91 40.36 -13.71
C THR A 694 -24.42 40.66 -13.81
N SER A 695 -23.89 41.45 -12.87
CA SER A 695 -22.46 41.74 -12.79
C SER A 695 -21.86 41.25 -11.47
N ALA A 696 -20.56 41.09 -11.40
CA ALA A 696 -19.82 40.71 -10.20
C ALA A 696 -18.58 41.60 -10.02
N ILE A 697 -18.25 41.91 -8.77
CA ILE A 697 -17.00 42.57 -8.42
C ILE A 697 -16.16 41.65 -7.53
N ILE A 698 -14.87 41.52 -7.84
CA ILE A 698 -13.92 40.62 -7.18
C ILE A 698 -12.82 41.46 -6.51
N LEU A 699 -12.71 41.39 -5.19
CA LEU A 699 -11.61 41.93 -4.40
C LEU A 699 -10.55 40.84 -4.21
N CYS A 700 -9.48 40.90 -5.00
CA CYS A 700 -8.43 39.88 -5.03
C CYS A 700 -7.14 40.47 -5.61
N GLU A 701 -6.02 40.23 -4.94
CA GLU A 701 -4.69 40.66 -5.40
C GLU A 701 -4.07 39.67 -6.39
N ASP A 702 -4.40 38.37 -6.31
CA ASP A 702 -3.86 37.35 -7.20
C ASP A 702 -4.54 37.38 -8.58
N PRO A 703 -3.82 37.73 -9.67
CA PRO A 703 -4.40 37.79 -11.01
C PRO A 703 -4.89 36.43 -11.51
N GLY A 704 -4.28 35.33 -11.06
CA GLY A 704 -4.66 33.97 -11.45
C GLY A 704 -6.03 33.58 -10.91
N THR A 705 -6.27 33.86 -9.63
CA THR A 705 -7.57 33.68 -8.97
C THR A 705 -8.66 34.54 -9.63
N VAL A 706 -8.34 35.80 -9.98
CA VAL A 706 -9.27 36.68 -10.71
C VAL A 706 -9.66 36.08 -12.06
N GLU A 707 -8.68 35.57 -12.81
CA GLU A 707 -8.91 34.97 -14.13
C GLU A 707 -9.77 33.70 -14.03
N MET A 708 -9.48 32.81 -13.08
CA MET A 708 -10.29 31.61 -12.78
C MET A 708 -11.75 31.98 -12.47
N VAL A 709 -11.98 32.86 -11.50
CA VAL A 709 -13.34 33.23 -11.08
C VAL A 709 -14.09 33.90 -12.22
N SER A 710 -13.44 34.81 -12.95
CA SER A 710 -14.04 35.50 -14.10
C SER A 710 -14.42 34.55 -15.22
N SER A 711 -13.58 33.56 -15.50
CA SER A 711 -13.84 32.51 -16.48
C SER A 711 -15.11 31.72 -16.14
N HIS A 712 -15.26 31.24 -14.90
CA HIS A 712 -16.46 30.52 -14.48
C HIS A 712 -17.72 31.41 -14.40
N LEU A 713 -17.59 32.67 -13.96
CA LEU A 713 -18.69 33.65 -13.96
C LEU A 713 -19.21 33.95 -15.37
N SER A 714 -18.32 34.10 -16.35
CA SER A 714 -18.69 34.37 -17.74
C SER A 714 -19.52 33.24 -18.36
N ARG A 715 -19.22 31.97 -17.99
CA ARG A 715 -19.99 30.79 -18.41
C ARG A 715 -21.40 30.79 -17.81
N LEU A 716 -21.56 31.29 -16.59
CA LEU A 716 -22.86 31.48 -15.93
C LEU A 716 -23.64 32.72 -16.44
N GLY A 717 -23.05 33.51 -17.35
CA GLY A 717 -23.66 34.72 -17.90
C GLY A 717 -23.46 35.99 -17.06
N VAL A 718 -22.54 35.97 -16.09
CA VAL A 718 -22.23 37.09 -15.20
C VAL A 718 -21.00 37.85 -15.71
N ASN A 719 -21.08 39.17 -15.82
CA ASN A 719 -19.92 40.00 -16.17
C ASN A 719 -19.11 40.34 -14.92
N SER A 720 -17.83 39.98 -14.85
CA SER A 720 -16.97 40.28 -13.70
C SER A 720 -16.08 41.50 -13.92
N GLN A 721 -15.77 42.21 -12.84
CA GLN A 721 -14.72 43.23 -12.74
C GLN A 721 -13.88 42.93 -11.49
N SER A 722 -12.57 43.14 -11.53
CA SER A 722 -11.68 43.02 -10.36
C SER A 722 -11.19 44.38 -9.89
N THR A 723 -10.96 44.51 -8.60
CA THR A 723 -10.31 45.68 -7.99
C THR A 723 -9.42 45.22 -6.83
N ASP A 724 -8.35 45.96 -6.57
CA ASP A 724 -7.49 45.84 -5.38
C ASP A 724 -7.84 46.90 -4.32
N ASN A 725 -8.74 47.83 -4.64
CA ASN A 725 -9.15 48.93 -3.78
C ASN A 725 -10.51 48.63 -3.11
N PRO A 726 -10.55 48.49 -1.77
CA PRO A 726 -11.79 48.26 -1.03
C PRO A 726 -12.83 49.37 -1.21
N GLU A 727 -12.41 50.64 -1.35
CA GLU A 727 -13.35 51.75 -1.57
C GLU A 727 -14.06 51.61 -2.94
N GLU A 728 -13.35 51.16 -3.97
CA GLU A 728 -13.96 50.89 -5.28
C GLU A 728 -14.90 49.67 -5.19
N PHE A 729 -14.48 48.62 -4.46
CA PHE A 729 -15.26 47.42 -4.22
C PHE A 729 -16.62 47.73 -3.58
N PHE A 730 -16.64 48.53 -2.51
CA PHE A 730 -17.88 48.91 -1.82
C PHE A 730 -18.65 50.04 -2.54
N SER A 731 -18.01 50.85 -3.37
CA SER A 731 -18.70 51.91 -4.15
C SER A 731 -19.69 51.36 -5.19
N LYS A 732 -19.49 50.11 -5.64
CA LYS A 732 -20.35 49.42 -6.61
C LYS A 732 -21.43 48.54 -5.96
N ALA A 733 -21.73 48.75 -4.68
CA ALA A 733 -22.73 48.03 -3.89
C ALA A 733 -24.21 48.34 -4.26
N SER A 734 -24.56 48.38 -5.54
CA SER A 734 -25.97 48.32 -5.96
C SER A 734 -26.46 46.87 -6.01
N THR A 735 -27.78 46.68 -5.92
CA THR A 735 -28.47 45.37 -5.89
C THR A 735 -28.26 44.46 -7.11
N ASP A 736 -27.47 44.89 -8.09
CA ASP A 736 -27.22 44.20 -9.37
C ASP A 736 -25.80 43.57 -9.45
N PHE A 737 -24.98 43.71 -8.39
CA PHE A 737 -23.61 43.17 -8.32
C PHE A 737 -23.47 42.05 -7.28
N PHE A 738 -22.89 40.92 -7.68
CA PHE A 738 -22.38 39.89 -6.75
C PHE A 738 -20.99 40.28 -6.24
N HIS A 739 -20.79 40.20 -4.93
CA HIS A 739 -19.53 40.59 -4.28
C HIS A 739 -18.69 39.35 -3.99
N PHE A 740 -17.44 39.34 -4.44
CA PHE A 740 -16.47 38.26 -4.20
C PHE A 740 -15.25 38.83 -3.48
N VAL A 741 -14.84 38.21 -2.36
CA VAL A 741 -13.63 38.59 -1.64
C VAL A 741 -12.74 37.36 -1.47
N ASP A 742 -11.45 37.52 -1.73
CA ASP A 742 -10.46 36.49 -1.45
C ASP A 742 -10.01 36.53 0.02
N TYR A 743 -10.00 35.37 0.69
CA TYR A 743 -9.51 35.28 2.07
C TYR A 743 -8.05 35.73 2.17
N GLU A 744 -7.20 35.44 1.18
CA GLU A 744 -5.78 35.84 1.19
C GLU A 744 -5.61 37.37 1.23
N TYR A 745 -6.54 38.11 0.61
CA TYR A 745 -6.58 39.57 0.71
C TYR A 745 -6.90 40.06 2.12
N ILE A 746 -7.84 39.38 2.80
CA ILE A 746 -8.22 39.69 4.18
C ILE A 746 -7.07 39.36 5.14
N ASP A 747 -6.38 38.24 4.92
CA ASP A 747 -5.26 37.79 5.75
C ASP A 747 -4.06 38.74 5.64
N SER A 748 -3.80 39.29 4.44
CA SER A 748 -2.77 40.31 4.22
C SER A 748 -3.15 41.70 4.77
N HIS A 749 -4.44 41.94 5.04
CA HIS A 749 -4.99 43.20 5.55
C HIS A 749 -5.75 43.01 6.87
N PRO A 750 -5.07 42.77 8.01
CA PRO A 750 -5.72 42.43 9.29
C PRO A 750 -6.67 43.50 9.86
N LYS A 751 -6.59 44.75 9.38
CA LYS A 751 -7.51 45.85 9.73
C LYS A 751 -8.77 45.92 8.86
N PHE A 752 -8.86 45.11 7.82
CA PHE A 752 -9.97 45.11 6.85
C PHE A 752 -11.34 45.03 7.55
N PHE A 753 -11.49 44.15 8.54
CA PHE A 753 -12.72 44.02 9.31
C PHE A 753 -12.99 45.19 10.26
N GLU A 754 -11.96 45.86 10.79
CA GLU A 754 -12.12 47.04 11.65
C GLU A 754 -12.55 48.27 10.85
N GLU A 755 -12.00 48.43 9.64
CA GLU A 755 -12.20 49.60 8.79
C GLU A 755 -13.51 49.54 7.98
N TYR A 756 -13.95 48.36 7.54
CA TYR A 756 -15.11 48.20 6.65
C TYR A 756 -16.29 47.42 7.28
N ARG A 757 -16.35 47.37 8.61
CA ARG A 757 -17.39 46.63 9.36
C ARG A 757 -18.82 47.04 9.00
N GLY A 758 -19.04 48.31 8.63
CA GLY A 758 -20.34 48.86 8.28
C GLY A 758 -20.80 48.50 6.87
N GLU A 759 -19.85 48.26 5.96
CA GLU A 759 -20.04 47.99 4.54
C GLU A 759 -20.15 46.48 4.22
N LEU A 760 -19.77 45.61 5.15
CA LEU A 760 -19.81 44.14 5.03
C LEU A 760 -21.20 43.52 5.28
N ASP A 761 -22.23 44.31 5.58
CA ASP A 761 -23.63 43.88 5.77
C ASP A 761 -24.35 43.68 4.41
N CYS A 762 -23.71 42.98 3.49
CA CYS A 762 -24.23 42.61 2.17
C CYS A 762 -24.09 41.10 1.92
N ASP A 763 -24.83 40.55 0.96
CA ASP A 763 -24.65 39.15 0.52
C ASP A 763 -23.43 39.07 -0.41
N GLY A 764 -22.41 38.31 0.02
CA GLY A 764 -21.18 38.11 -0.75
C GLY A 764 -20.67 36.67 -0.69
N VAL A 765 -19.69 36.38 -1.55
CA VAL A 765 -19.00 35.10 -1.66
C VAL A 765 -17.57 35.28 -1.17
N LEU A 766 -17.16 34.47 -0.20
CA LEU A 766 -15.80 34.42 0.31
C LEU A 766 -15.06 33.24 -0.34
N LEU A 767 -13.96 33.54 -1.04
CA LEU A 767 -13.06 32.53 -1.60
C LEU A 767 -12.09 32.10 -0.50
N THR A 768 -12.04 30.80 -0.21
CA THR A 768 -11.27 30.26 0.91
C THR A 768 -10.32 29.14 0.44
N PRO A 769 -9.16 28.96 1.09
CA PRO A 769 -8.36 27.75 0.92
C PRO A 769 -9.08 26.52 1.52
N LEU A 770 -8.60 25.31 1.20
CA LEU A 770 -9.23 24.04 1.62
C LEU A 770 -9.39 23.90 3.15
N THR A 771 -8.45 24.47 3.91
CA THR A 771 -8.50 24.51 5.38
C THR A 771 -9.09 25.83 5.85
N LEU A 772 -10.26 25.78 6.51
CA LEU A 772 -10.88 26.99 7.09
C LEU A 772 -10.01 27.56 8.23
N PRO A 773 -9.57 28.83 8.14
CA PRO A 773 -8.91 29.51 9.24
C PRO A 773 -9.89 29.82 10.38
N SER A 774 -9.40 29.76 11.62
CA SER A 774 -10.16 29.96 12.87
C SER A 774 -10.83 31.34 13.01
N SER A 775 -10.50 32.30 12.14
CA SER A 775 -10.87 33.71 12.18
C SER A 775 -12.25 34.04 11.58
N LEU A 776 -12.97 33.06 11.01
CA LEU A 776 -14.18 33.29 10.20
C LEU A 776 -15.50 33.54 10.97
N SER A 777 -15.45 33.87 12.27
CA SER A 777 -16.67 34.04 13.08
C SER A 777 -17.50 35.30 12.77
N GLU A 778 -16.94 36.27 12.03
CA GLU A 778 -17.57 37.60 11.81
C GLU A 778 -18.37 37.72 10.50
N LEU A 779 -18.20 36.81 9.51
CA LEU A 779 -18.91 36.82 8.21
C LEU A 779 -20.02 35.74 8.14
N LYS A 780 -21.02 35.81 9.03
CA LYS A 780 -22.08 34.77 9.11
C LYS A 780 -23.04 34.71 7.92
N THR A 781 -23.16 35.79 7.15
CA THR A 781 -24.11 35.93 6.02
C THR A 781 -23.50 35.50 4.69
N TRP A 782 -22.18 35.62 4.53
CA TRP A 782 -21.45 35.34 3.30
C TRP A 782 -21.35 33.83 3.02
N ARG A 783 -21.23 33.48 1.74
CA ARG A 783 -21.13 32.08 1.29
C ARG A 783 -19.68 31.73 1.01
N ASN A 784 -19.20 30.64 1.60
CA ASN A 784 -17.83 30.18 1.38
C ASN A 784 -17.77 29.32 0.12
N VAL A 785 -16.83 29.63 -0.77
CA VAL A 785 -16.44 28.80 -1.90
C VAL A 785 -14.96 28.47 -1.74
N THR A 786 -14.63 27.19 -1.76
CA THR A 786 -13.25 26.71 -1.64
C THR A 786 -12.53 26.81 -2.98
N LYS A 787 -11.26 27.20 -2.98
CA LYS A 787 -10.37 27.13 -4.15
C LYS A 787 -9.86 25.67 -4.33
N PRO A 788 -9.72 25.14 -5.57
CA PRO A 788 -10.04 25.77 -6.85
C PRO A 788 -11.55 25.96 -7.03
N VAL A 789 -11.95 27.09 -7.61
CA VAL A 789 -13.36 27.42 -7.85
C VAL A 789 -13.86 26.58 -9.02
N THR A 790 -15.04 25.95 -8.85
CA THR A 790 -15.69 25.15 -9.88
C THR A 790 -17.01 25.77 -10.30
N SER A 791 -17.49 25.41 -11.48
CA SER A 791 -18.75 25.97 -12.02
C SER A 791 -19.94 25.67 -11.11
N SER A 792 -19.99 24.47 -10.53
CA SER A 792 -21.09 23.99 -9.67
C SER A 792 -21.11 24.65 -8.28
N THR A 793 -19.94 24.87 -7.67
CA THR A 793 -19.84 25.53 -6.37
C THR A 793 -20.21 27.01 -6.47
N LEU A 794 -19.80 27.65 -7.56
CA LEU A 794 -20.13 29.03 -7.87
C LEU A 794 -21.63 29.21 -8.18
N GLU A 795 -22.21 28.34 -9.00
CA GLU A 795 -23.65 28.34 -9.29
C GLU A 795 -24.47 28.16 -8.01
N SER A 796 -24.13 27.19 -7.16
CA SER A 796 -24.85 26.99 -5.90
C SER A 796 -24.74 28.18 -4.95
N ALA A 797 -23.63 28.91 -4.93
CA ALA A 797 -23.45 30.10 -4.10
C ALA A 797 -24.32 31.26 -4.63
N LEU A 798 -24.28 31.49 -5.94
CA LEU A 798 -25.02 32.55 -6.62
C LEU A 798 -26.54 32.34 -6.59
N SER A 799 -27.04 31.10 -6.81
CA SER A 799 -28.49 30.82 -6.76
C SER A 799 -29.09 31.15 -5.39
N LYS A 800 -28.36 30.86 -4.30
CA LYS A 800 -28.81 31.16 -2.93
C LYS A 800 -28.83 32.67 -2.63
N ILE A 801 -27.92 33.44 -3.23
CA ILE A 801 -27.89 34.91 -3.12
C ILE A 801 -29.01 35.53 -3.99
N HIS A 802 -29.24 34.96 -5.17
CA HIS A 802 -30.27 35.41 -6.11
C HIS A 802 -31.71 35.12 -5.63
N GLU A 803 -31.93 34.02 -4.90
CA GLU A 803 -33.22 33.71 -4.26
C GLU A 803 -33.57 34.69 -3.13
N ASN A 804 -32.57 35.22 -2.41
CA ASN A 804 -32.77 36.20 -1.33
C ASN A 804 -33.13 37.60 -1.84
N THR A 805 -32.70 37.98 -3.06
CA THR A 805 -32.89 39.32 -3.64
C THR A 805 -34.25 39.50 -4.35
N LYS A 806 -34.98 38.42 -4.68
CA LYS A 806 -36.34 38.44 -5.24
C LYS A 806 -37.43 38.14 -4.18
N THR A 807 -37.53 38.96 -3.14
CA THR A 807 -38.51 38.78 -2.04
C THR A 807 -39.99 38.80 -2.46
N TYR A 808 -40.82 37.93 -1.85
CA TYR A 808 -42.31 37.95 -1.85
C TYR A 808 -43.05 37.80 -3.20
N LYS A 809 -43.24 36.55 -3.64
CA LYS A 809 -44.52 36.08 -4.19
C LYS A 809 -44.67 34.57 -4.03
N LYS A 810 -45.63 34.19 -3.19
CA LYS A 810 -46.00 32.82 -2.87
C LYS A 810 -46.55 32.12 -4.12
N SER A 811 -45.92 31.02 -4.50
CA SER A 811 -46.48 29.99 -5.38
C SER A 811 -45.84 28.67 -4.98
N ASN A 812 -46.59 27.85 -4.26
CA ASN A 812 -46.24 26.47 -3.96
C ASN A 812 -45.82 25.76 -5.25
N ILE A 813 -44.54 25.40 -5.35
CA ILE A 813 -44.09 24.31 -6.19
C ILE A 813 -43.30 23.37 -5.25
N PRO A 814 -43.63 22.08 -5.24
CA PRO A 814 -43.42 21.24 -4.07
C PRO A 814 -41.94 20.96 -3.88
N ASN A 815 -41.56 20.79 -2.62
CA ASN A 815 -40.31 20.17 -2.20
C ASN A 815 -40.33 18.69 -2.64
N GLU A 816 -40.20 18.41 -3.94
CA GLU A 816 -40.03 17.07 -4.51
C GLU A 816 -38.55 16.67 -4.47
N LYS A 817 -38.03 16.46 -3.26
CA LYS A 817 -37.15 15.31 -3.03
C LYS A 817 -38.00 14.19 -2.40
N LEU A 818 -39.07 13.80 -3.10
CA LEU A 818 -39.73 12.53 -2.85
C LEU A 818 -38.97 11.45 -3.60
N THR A 819 -38.33 10.58 -2.84
CA THR A 819 -38.44 9.13 -3.01
C THR A 819 -39.48 8.72 -4.06
N LYS A 820 -39.07 8.61 -5.34
CA LYS A 820 -39.88 7.90 -6.33
C LYS A 820 -39.90 6.43 -5.94
N LYS A 821 -41.02 6.00 -5.34
CA LYS A 821 -41.35 4.58 -5.22
C LYS A 821 -41.60 4.04 -6.63
N TYR A 822 -40.78 3.10 -7.08
CA TYR A 822 -40.99 2.35 -8.31
C TYR A 822 -42.14 1.37 -8.10
N THR A 823 -43.33 1.62 -8.65
CA THR A 823 -44.45 0.66 -8.59
C THR A 823 -44.29 -0.49 -9.60
N ALA A 824 -43.11 -1.11 -9.64
CA ALA A 824 -42.80 -2.21 -10.55
C ALA A 824 -42.97 -3.58 -9.87
N SER A 825 -43.49 -4.56 -10.60
CA SER A 825 -43.60 -5.96 -10.19
C SER A 825 -42.33 -6.71 -10.58
N VAL A 826 -41.51 -7.10 -9.61
CA VAL A 826 -40.19 -7.70 -9.83
C VAL A 826 -40.18 -9.14 -9.36
N LEU A 827 -39.70 -10.07 -10.19
CA LEU A 827 -39.42 -11.44 -9.78
C LEU A 827 -37.93 -11.58 -9.45
N VAL A 828 -37.61 -12.05 -8.25
CA VAL A 828 -36.21 -12.35 -7.86
C VAL A 828 -36.06 -13.86 -7.74
N ALA A 829 -35.24 -14.45 -8.60
CA ALA A 829 -34.88 -15.85 -8.58
C ALA A 829 -33.48 -16.00 -7.96
N GLU A 830 -33.46 -16.49 -6.73
CA GLU A 830 -32.27 -16.64 -5.87
C GLU A 830 -32.51 -17.89 -5.03
N ASP A 831 -31.52 -18.75 -4.83
CA ASP A 831 -31.73 -20.03 -4.13
C ASP A 831 -31.56 -19.93 -2.61
N VAL A 832 -30.82 -18.94 -2.12
CA VAL A 832 -30.61 -18.69 -0.69
C VAL A 832 -31.67 -17.75 -0.12
N GLU A 833 -32.48 -18.26 0.83
CA GLU A 833 -33.62 -17.53 1.43
C GLU A 833 -33.24 -16.20 2.11
N THR A 834 -32.03 -16.08 2.66
CA THR A 834 -31.56 -14.82 3.24
C THR A 834 -31.25 -13.78 2.15
N ASN A 835 -30.62 -14.17 1.04
CA ASN A 835 -30.38 -13.27 -0.09
C ASN A 835 -31.70 -12.85 -0.75
N GLN A 836 -32.65 -13.78 -0.87
CA GLN A 836 -34.01 -13.48 -1.32
C GLN A 836 -34.63 -12.38 -0.45
N ARG A 837 -34.52 -12.50 0.88
CA ARG A 837 -35.11 -11.53 1.81
C ARG A 837 -34.42 -10.17 1.79
N ILE A 838 -33.10 -10.14 1.63
CA ILE A 838 -32.34 -8.89 1.49
C ILE A 838 -32.69 -8.18 0.19
N ALA A 839 -32.67 -8.89 -0.94
CA ALA A 839 -33.08 -8.34 -2.22
C ALA A 839 -34.54 -7.88 -2.20
N GLN A 840 -35.42 -8.64 -1.54
CA GLN A 840 -36.82 -8.28 -1.34
C GLN A 840 -36.98 -6.99 -0.54
N GLU A 841 -36.30 -6.85 0.61
CA GLU A 841 -36.38 -5.65 1.43
C GLU A 841 -35.77 -4.42 0.73
N MET A 842 -34.65 -4.59 0.02
CA MET A 842 -34.05 -3.52 -0.78
C MET A 842 -35.01 -3.03 -1.88
N LEU A 843 -35.65 -3.95 -2.61
CA LEU A 843 -36.59 -3.61 -3.67
C LEU A 843 -37.94 -3.08 -3.12
N HIS A 844 -38.40 -3.56 -1.96
CA HIS A 844 -39.55 -3.00 -1.23
C HIS A 844 -39.28 -1.56 -0.76
N MET A 845 -38.07 -1.25 -0.29
CA MET A 845 -37.66 0.12 0.06
C MET A 845 -37.68 1.05 -1.16
N LEU A 846 -37.35 0.52 -2.34
CA LEU A 846 -37.49 1.22 -3.62
C LEU A 846 -38.94 1.28 -4.13
N GLY A 847 -39.90 0.67 -3.42
CA GLY A 847 -41.34 0.73 -3.71
C GLY A 847 -41.87 -0.38 -4.63
N CYS A 848 -41.03 -1.34 -5.03
CA CYS A 848 -41.41 -2.43 -5.93
C CYS A 848 -42.27 -3.48 -5.22
N LYS A 849 -43.12 -4.18 -5.97
CA LYS A 849 -43.79 -5.40 -5.51
C LYS A 849 -42.92 -6.60 -5.91
N VAL A 850 -42.47 -7.39 -4.94
CA VAL A 850 -41.46 -8.43 -5.20
C VAL A 850 -42.02 -9.82 -4.96
N ASP A 851 -41.93 -10.69 -5.95
CA ASP A 851 -42.13 -12.12 -5.79
C ASP A 851 -40.79 -12.86 -5.82
N ILE A 852 -40.67 -13.90 -5.00
CA ILE A 852 -39.43 -14.67 -4.84
C ILE A 852 -39.56 -16.06 -5.45
N ALA A 853 -38.54 -16.49 -6.19
CA ALA A 853 -38.40 -17.86 -6.66
C ALA A 853 -37.11 -18.47 -6.11
N SER A 854 -37.21 -19.69 -5.58
CA SER A 854 -36.13 -20.40 -4.88
C SER A 854 -35.23 -21.26 -5.79
N ASN A 855 -35.50 -21.29 -7.10
CA ASN A 855 -34.69 -21.94 -8.13
C ASN A 855 -35.20 -21.56 -9.52
N GLY A 856 -34.45 -21.89 -10.58
CA GLY A 856 -34.82 -21.56 -11.96
C GLY A 856 -36.14 -22.19 -12.43
N ALA A 857 -36.51 -23.37 -11.95
CA ALA A 857 -37.78 -24.02 -12.34
C ALA A 857 -38.98 -23.27 -11.74
N HIS A 858 -38.88 -22.93 -10.45
CA HIS A 858 -39.87 -22.13 -9.74
C HIS A 858 -40.00 -20.71 -10.34
N ALA A 859 -38.89 -20.12 -10.78
CA ALA A 859 -38.88 -18.83 -11.47
C ALA A 859 -39.67 -18.90 -12.79
N PHE A 860 -39.49 -19.98 -13.57
CA PHE A 860 -40.25 -20.21 -14.80
C PHE A 860 -41.75 -20.43 -14.54
N ASP A 861 -42.12 -21.17 -13.50
CA ASP A 861 -43.53 -21.41 -13.15
C ASP A 861 -44.23 -20.15 -12.61
N LYS A 862 -43.53 -19.33 -11.81
CA LYS A 862 -44.01 -18.01 -11.40
C LYS A 862 -44.13 -17.07 -12.59
N PHE A 863 -43.16 -17.05 -13.50
CA PHE A 863 -43.23 -16.27 -14.73
C PHE A 863 -44.46 -16.62 -15.60
N LYS A 864 -44.83 -17.90 -15.70
CA LYS A 864 -46.02 -18.32 -16.45
C LYS A 864 -47.34 -17.86 -15.84
N SER A 865 -47.38 -17.68 -14.53
CA SER A 865 -48.60 -17.41 -13.78
C SER A 865 -48.73 -15.95 -13.34
N GLY A 866 -47.62 -15.21 -13.27
CA GLY A 866 -47.55 -13.80 -12.87
C GLY A 866 -47.20 -12.84 -14.00
N LYS A 867 -47.45 -11.55 -13.79
CA LYS A 867 -46.96 -10.47 -14.66
C LYS A 867 -45.86 -9.71 -13.93
N TYR A 868 -44.69 -9.66 -14.55
CA TYR A 868 -43.50 -9.01 -14.01
C TYR A 868 -42.94 -8.02 -15.01
N ASP A 869 -42.44 -6.90 -14.51
CA ASP A 869 -41.82 -5.83 -15.29
C ASP A 869 -40.30 -6.04 -15.40
N LEU A 870 -39.72 -6.82 -14.48
CA LEU A 870 -38.30 -7.14 -14.43
C LEU A 870 -38.07 -8.46 -13.69
N ILE A 871 -37.06 -9.23 -14.12
CA ILE A 871 -36.62 -10.43 -13.39
C ILE A 871 -35.14 -10.29 -13.03
N PHE A 872 -34.80 -10.41 -11.75
CA PHE A 872 -33.42 -10.66 -11.31
C PHE A 872 -33.21 -12.16 -11.20
N MET A 873 -32.22 -12.69 -11.92
CA MET A 873 -32.01 -14.14 -12.08
C MET A 873 -30.59 -14.52 -11.67
N ASP A 874 -30.45 -15.26 -10.59
CA ASP A 874 -29.17 -15.85 -10.21
C ASP A 874 -28.69 -16.85 -11.27
N CYS A 875 -27.44 -16.69 -11.72
CA CYS A 875 -26.84 -17.58 -12.70
C CYS A 875 -26.69 -19.01 -12.19
N GLN A 876 -26.45 -19.21 -10.89
CA GLN A 876 -26.19 -20.52 -10.29
C GLN A 876 -27.25 -20.85 -9.25
N MET A 877 -28.17 -21.77 -9.59
CA MET A 877 -29.21 -22.24 -8.68
C MET A 877 -29.41 -23.76 -8.84
N PRO A 878 -29.77 -24.50 -7.77
CA PRO A 878 -30.06 -25.93 -7.82
C PRO A 878 -31.36 -26.21 -8.60
N ILE A 879 -31.53 -27.47 -9.04
CA ILE A 879 -32.67 -27.98 -9.85
C ILE A 879 -32.67 -27.44 -11.29
N MET A 880 -32.57 -26.13 -11.47
CA MET A 880 -32.44 -25.49 -12.77
C MET A 880 -31.66 -24.19 -12.61
N ASP A 881 -30.55 -24.07 -13.32
CA ASP A 881 -29.71 -22.87 -13.29
C ASP A 881 -30.38 -21.68 -14.02
N GLY A 882 -29.88 -20.47 -13.74
CA GLY A 882 -30.44 -19.24 -14.30
C GLY A 882 -30.39 -19.21 -15.83
N PHE A 883 -29.32 -19.74 -16.44
CA PHE A 883 -29.18 -19.79 -17.91
C PHE A 883 -30.24 -20.67 -18.57
N SER A 884 -30.49 -21.85 -18.01
CA SER A 884 -31.49 -22.80 -18.50
C SER A 884 -32.91 -22.30 -18.25
N SER A 885 -33.13 -21.63 -17.12
CA SER A 885 -34.40 -20.94 -16.83
C SER A 885 -34.69 -19.82 -17.82
N THR A 886 -33.72 -18.94 -18.08
CA THR A 886 -33.84 -17.85 -19.07
C THR A 886 -34.14 -18.40 -20.46
N ARG A 887 -33.45 -19.45 -20.92
CA ARG A 887 -33.75 -20.09 -22.22
C ARG A 887 -35.18 -20.61 -22.29
N LYS A 888 -35.69 -21.19 -21.19
CA LYS A 888 -37.09 -21.65 -21.11
C LYS A 888 -38.07 -20.48 -21.14
N ILE A 889 -37.82 -19.41 -20.39
CA ILE A 889 -38.61 -18.18 -20.40
C ILE A 889 -38.67 -17.60 -21.83
N ARG A 890 -37.52 -17.39 -22.48
CA ARG A 890 -37.42 -16.86 -23.85
C ARG A 890 -38.11 -17.75 -24.89
N SER A 891 -37.98 -19.07 -24.76
CA SER A 891 -38.67 -20.02 -25.64
C SER A 891 -40.20 -19.97 -25.48
N PHE A 892 -40.68 -19.78 -24.24
CA PHE A 892 -42.11 -19.68 -23.93
C PHE A 892 -42.69 -18.36 -24.41
N GLU A 893 -41.98 -17.24 -24.24
CA GLU A 893 -42.37 -15.93 -24.78
C GLU A 893 -42.49 -15.99 -26.31
N LYS A 894 -41.50 -16.58 -26.99
CA LYS A 894 -41.50 -16.74 -28.44
C LYS A 894 -42.64 -17.65 -28.93
N ALA A 895 -42.93 -18.73 -28.22
CA ALA A 895 -44.01 -19.66 -28.59
C ALA A 895 -45.42 -19.08 -28.39
N ASN A 896 -45.59 -18.14 -27.45
CA ASN A 896 -46.87 -17.51 -27.13
C ASN A 896 -47.00 -16.06 -27.64
N GLY A 897 -46.02 -15.57 -28.42
CA GLY A 897 -46.03 -14.21 -28.99
C GLY A 897 -45.96 -13.10 -27.94
N LEU A 898 -45.37 -13.36 -26.77
CA LEU A 898 -45.23 -12.39 -25.68
C LEU A 898 -44.00 -11.50 -25.90
N THR A 899 -44.07 -10.25 -25.46
CA THR A 899 -42.92 -9.35 -25.48
C THR A 899 -41.89 -9.78 -24.44
N PRO A 900 -40.59 -9.88 -24.80
CA PRO A 900 -39.53 -10.27 -23.86
C PRO A 900 -39.51 -9.34 -22.64
N ILE A 901 -39.66 -9.92 -21.45
CA ILE A 901 -39.48 -9.21 -20.18
C ILE A 901 -37.98 -9.09 -19.90
N PRO A 902 -37.46 -7.95 -19.41
CA PRO A 902 -36.03 -7.82 -19.12
C PRO A 902 -35.58 -8.75 -17.99
N ILE A 903 -34.47 -9.47 -18.21
CA ILE A 903 -33.88 -10.42 -17.26
C ILE A 903 -32.44 -9.98 -16.96
N ILE A 904 -32.18 -9.61 -15.70
CA ILE A 904 -30.88 -9.18 -15.20
C ILE A 904 -30.21 -10.32 -14.45
N ALA A 905 -29.04 -10.75 -14.92
CA ALA A 905 -28.25 -11.81 -14.31
C ALA A 905 -27.65 -11.36 -12.97
N LEU A 906 -27.71 -12.18 -11.93
CA LEU A 906 -26.94 -11.95 -10.70
C LEU A 906 -25.74 -12.92 -10.69
N THR A 907 -24.50 -12.40 -10.77
CA THR A 907 -23.27 -13.21 -10.90
C THR A 907 -22.21 -12.85 -9.86
N ALA A 908 -21.31 -13.78 -9.50
CA ALA A 908 -20.24 -13.57 -8.53
C ALA A 908 -18.96 -12.91 -9.14
N GLY A 909 -18.92 -12.64 -10.44
CA GLY A 909 -17.79 -12.00 -11.11
C GLY A 909 -18.05 -11.74 -12.59
N ILE A 910 -17.26 -10.84 -13.18
CA ILE A 910 -17.38 -10.43 -14.58
C ILE A 910 -16.15 -10.92 -15.35
N SER A 911 -16.17 -12.20 -15.74
CA SER A 911 -15.27 -12.70 -16.77
C SER A 911 -15.88 -12.46 -18.16
N LYS A 912 -15.05 -12.33 -19.21
CA LYS A 912 -15.53 -12.22 -20.60
C LYS A 912 -16.39 -13.43 -21.01
N ASP A 913 -16.09 -14.61 -20.47
CA ASP A 913 -16.85 -15.84 -20.72
C ASP A 913 -18.24 -15.80 -20.06
N ASP A 914 -18.36 -15.24 -18.86
CA ASP A 914 -19.66 -15.14 -18.16
C ASP A 914 -20.60 -14.14 -18.84
N LYS A 915 -20.07 -13.00 -19.33
CA LYS A 915 -20.83 -12.04 -20.16
C LYS A 915 -21.36 -12.70 -21.44
N LEU A 916 -20.51 -13.46 -22.14
CA LEU A 916 -20.88 -14.16 -23.36
C LEU A 916 -22.00 -15.18 -23.09
N ARG A 917 -21.90 -15.95 -22.00
CA ARG A 917 -22.90 -16.95 -21.60
C ARG A 917 -24.24 -16.34 -21.20
N CYS A 918 -24.26 -15.19 -20.53
CA CYS A 918 -25.49 -14.46 -20.21
C CYS A 918 -26.21 -14.00 -21.50
N LYS A 919 -25.44 -13.44 -22.44
CA LYS A 919 -25.96 -12.97 -23.74
C LYS A 919 -26.49 -14.13 -24.59
N GLU A 920 -25.76 -15.24 -24.68
CA GLU A 920 -26.20 -16.45 -25.39
C GLU A 920 -27.45 -17.11 -24.77
N ALA A 921 -27.63 -16.99 -23.45
CA ALA A 921 -28.84 -17.47 -22.78
C ALA A 921 -30.06 -16.57 -22.99
N GLY A 922 -29.85 -15.32 -23.44
CA GLY A 922 -30.90 -14.32 -23.70
C GLY A 922 -31.22 -13.42 -22.50
N MET A 923 -30.26 -13.18 -21.61
CA MET A 923 -30.34 -12.19 -20.53
C MET A 923 -29.98 -10.79 -21.07
N ASP A 924 -30.59 -9.74 -20.51
CA ASP A 924 -30.51 -8.36 -21.03
C ASP A 924 -29.47 -7.50 -20.32
N ASP A 925 -29.09 -7.88 -19.09
CA ASP A 925 -28.09 -7.16 -18.28
C ASP A 925 -27.52 -8.06 -17.18
N TYR A 926 -26.56 -7.57 -16.40
CA TYR A 926 -26.00 -8.29 -15.24
C TYR A 926 -25.67 -7.37 -14.07
N LEU A 927 -25.68 -7.93 -12.86
CA LEU A 927 -25.23 -7.31 -11.61
C LEU A 927 -24.30 -8.26 -10.86
N THR A 928 -23.21 -7.72 -10.32
CA THR A 928 -22.30 -8.48 -9.47
C THR A 928 -22.81 -8.58 -8.04
N LYS A 929 -22.66 -9.76 -7.44
CA LYS A 929 -22.90 -10.01 -6.02
C LYS A 929 -21.61 -9.74 -5.23
N PRO A 930 -21.66 -9.00 -4.09
CA PRO A 930 -22.83 -8.34 -3.51
C PRO A 930 -23.21 -7.06 -4.28
N PHE A 931 -24.51 -6.77 -4.39
CA PHE A 931 -25.05 -5.58 -5.06
C PHE A 931 -25.63 -4.58 -4.06
N THR A 932 -25.50 -3.29 -4.36
CA THR A 932 -25.95 -2.16 -3.55
C THR A 932 -27.32 -1.63 -3.99
N ILE A 933 -27.97 -0.82 -3.12
CA ILE A 933 -29.24 -0.15 -3.46
C ILE A 933 -29.06 0.80 -4.67
N SER A 934 -27.89 1.42 -4.82
CA SER A 934 -27.60 2.33 -5.94
C SER A 934 -27.55 1.58 -7.29
N GLU A 935 -26.97 0.38 -7.30
CA GLU A 935 -26.90 -0.49 -8.47
C GLU A 935 -28.27 -1.05 -8.85
N LEU A 936 -29.05 -1.54 -7.87
CA LEU A 936 -30.45 -1.95 -8.09
C LEU A 936 -31.30 -0.80 -8.62
N THR A 937 -31.13 0.42 -8.07
CA THR A 937 -31.83 1.62 -8.55
C THR A 937 -31.44 1.96 -9.99
N GLY A 938 -30.16 1.77 -10.34
CA GLY A 938 -29.66 1.92 -11.71
C GLY A 938 -30.33 0.97 -12.70
N ALA A 939 -30.33 -0.31 -12.37
CA ALA A 939 -30.97 -1.37 -13.13
C ALA A 939 -32.47 -1.12 -13.33
N LEU A 940 -33.19 -0.77 -12.26
CA LEU A 940 -34.61 -0.41 -12.33
C LEU A 940 -34.86 0.84 -13.19
N LYS A 941 -34.03 1.89 -13.06
CA LYS A 941 -34.14 3.12 -13.87
C LYS A 941 -33.93 2.85 -15.36
N TYR A 942 -32.98 1.98 -15.71
CA TYR A 942 -32.64 1.70 -17.11
C TYR A 942 -33.73 0.86 -17.79
N HIS A 943 -34.20 -0.22 -17.14
CA HIS A 943 -35.08 -1.20 -17.79
C HIS A 943 -36.59 -0.88 -17.67
N ILE A 944 -37.05 -0.23 -16.59
CA ILE A 944 -38.50 0.04 -16.36
C ILE A 944 -38.99 1.34 -17.02
N ARG A 945 -38.11 2.32 -17.30
CA ARG A 945 -38.51 3.59 -17.99
C ARG A 945 -38.83 3.43 -19.48
N SER A 946 -38.78 2.21 -20.01
CA SER A 946 -38.91 1.91 -21.43
C SER A 946 -40.35 1.93 -21.99
N GLU A 947 -41.40 2.15 -21.19
CA GLU A 947 -42.78 2.25 -21.71
C GLU A 947 -43.07 3.51 -22.54
N PHE A 948 -42.22 4.55 -22.52
CA PHE A 948 -42.43 5.77 -23.31
C PHE A 948 -41.61 5.85 -24.62
N ARG A 949 -40.88 4.80 -25.03
CA ARG A 949 -39.98 4.84 -26.20
C ARG A 949 -40.31 3.85 -27.34
N ARG A 950 -41.48 3.23 -27.37
CA ARG A 950 -41.92 2.43 -28.55
C ARG A 950 -42.60 3.31 -29.61
N GLN A 951 -41.83 4.17 -30.26
CA GLN A 951 -41.99 4.47 -31.68
C GLN A 951 -40.68 5.11 -32.17
N THR A 952 -40.05 4.47 -33.16
CA THR A 952 -38.81 4.83 -33.87
C THR A 952 -37.48 4.30 -33.29
N SER A 953 -37.04 3.19 -33.91
CA SER A 953 -35.68 2.87 -34.38
C SER A 953 -34.50 2.88 -33.38
N ALA A 954 -33.94 1.68 -33.16
CA ALA A 954 -32.78 1.34 -32.31
C ALA A 954 -31.50 2.13 -32.63
N PRO A 955 -30.62 2.34 -31.62
CA PRO A 955 -29.39 1.52 -31.58
C PRO A 955 -28.92 1.10 -30.17
N ASN A 956 -28.00 0.12 -30.18
CA ASN A 956 -27.31 -0.55 -29.08
C ASN A 956 -26.61 0.39 -28.08
N LEU A 957 -26.71 0.02 -26.79
CA LEU A 957 -25.88 0.49 -25.69
C LEU A 957 -25.30 -0.75 -24.99
N GLU A 958 -24.03 -1.03 -25.22
CA GLU A 958 -23.20 -1.78 -24.28
C GLU A 958 -22.30 -0.74 -23.57
N GLU A 959 -22.31 -0.84 -22.23
CA GLU A 959 -21.26 -0.39 -21.29
C GLU A 959 -21.13 1.11 -20.98
N THR A 960 -21.70 1.52 -19.84
CA THR A 960 -20.95 2.28 -18.81
C THR A 960 -21.64 2.14 -17.45
N ARG A 961 -21.04 1.36 -16.54
CA ARG A 961 -21.14 1.50 -15.07
C ARG A 961 -20.10 0.58 -14.44
N HIS A 962 -18.90 1.10 -14.22
CA HIS A 962 -18.01 0.64 -13.15
C HIS A 962 -17.19 1.83 -12.67
N GLU A 963 -17.49 2.27 -11.45
CA GLU A 963 -16.50 2.45 -10.37
C GLU A 963 -17.27 2.90 -9.13
N LEU A 964 -17.27 2.05 -8.09
CA LEU A 964 -17.04 2.40 -6.68
C LEU A 964 -17.22 1.14 -5.81
N ASP A 965 -16.22 0.95 -4.94
CA ASP A 965 -16.16 0.10 -3.75
C ASP A 965 -15.68 -1.36 -3.85
N LEU A 966 -14.42 -1.53 -3.47
CA LEU A 966 -13.73 -2.79 -3.15
C LEU A 966 -14.03 -3.17 -1.69
N VAL A 967 -14.62 -4.35 -1.48
CA VAL A 967 -14.91 -4.92 -0.15
C VAL A 967 -13.78 -5.84 0.33
N HIS A 968 -13.38 -5.65 1.59
CA HIS A 968 -12.35 -6.39 2.35
C HIS A 968 -12.59 -7.91 2.49
N PRO A 969 -11.54 -8.74 2.61
CA PRO A 969 -11.64 -10.08 3.20
C PRO A 969 -11.32 -10.06 4.71
N ALA A 970 -12.31 -10.45 5.52
CA ALA A 970 -12.23 -10.60 6.97
C ALA A 970 -11.38 -11.82 7.41
N SER A 971 -10.74 -11.66 8.57
CA SER A 971 -9.88 -12.64 9.23
C SER A 971 -10.68 -13.70 10.01
N ASN A 972 -10.04 -14.84 10.27
CA ASN A 972 -10.67 -16.10 10.70
C ASN A 972 -11.09 -16.19 12.17
N HIS A 973 -11.13 -15.10 12.95
CA HIS A 973 -11.35 -15.15 14.41
C HIS A 973 -12.39 -14.18 14.97
N ASP A 974 -13.03 -13.34 14.15
CA ASP A 974 -14.11 -12.51 14.65
C ASP A 974 -15.42 -13.31 14.78
N ILE A 975 -16.04 -13.25 15.96
CA ILE A 975 -17.34 -13.88 16.20
C ILE A 975 -18.44 -13.08 15.48
N VAL A 976 -18.33 -11.74 15.47
CA VAL A 976 -19.27 -10.81 14.82
C VAL A 976 -18.53 -9.78 13.96
N ASN A 977 -18.91 -9.65 12.69
CA ASN A 977 -18.44 -8.61 11.78
C ASN A 977 -19.23 -7.30 12.01
N ILE A 978 -18.55 -6.29 12.57
CA ILE A 978 -19.15 -5.01 12.97
C ILE A 978 -19.60 -4.17 11.76
N SER A 979 -18.94 -4.27 10.60
CA SER A 979 -19.33 -3.48 9.42
C SER A 979 -20.66 -3.96 8.82
N ALA A 980 -20.90 -5.28 8.79
CA ALA A 980 -22.18 -5.85 8.38
C ALA A 980 -23.33 -5.42 9.32
N VAL A 981 -23.08 -5.38 10.63
CA VAL A 981 -24.07 -4.91 11.62
C VAL A 981 -24.32 -3.40 11.54
N ASN A 982 -23.27 -2.62 11.26
CA ASN A 982 -23.39 -1.17 11.07
C ASN A 982 -24.21 -0.81 9.83
N ASN A 983 -24.08 -1.57 8.74
CA ASN A 983 -24.91 -1.38 7.55
C ASN A 983 -26.40 -1.60 7.88
N ILE A 984 -26.73 -2.59 8.71
CA ILE A 984 -28.12 -2.83 9.16
C ILE A 984 -28.60 -1.69 10.08
N ARG A 985 -27.74 -1.20 10.99
CA ARG A 985 -28.05 -0.09 11.91
C ARG A 985 -28.16 1.27 11.22
N GLU A 986 -27.44 1.48 10.14
CA GLU A 986 -27.54 2.69 9.33
C GLU A 986 -28.91 2.76 8.65
N VAL A 987 -29.44 1.61 8.20
CA VAL A 987 -30.82 1.49 7.73
C VAL A 987 -31.85 1.73 8.85
N GLU A 988 -31.61 1.27 10.08
CA GLU A 988 -32.48 1.59 11.24
C GLU A 988 -32.51 3.10 11.52
N LYS A 989 -31.35 3.79 11.44
CA LYS A 989 -31.24 5.25 11.60
C LYS A 989 -31.96 6.02 10.50
N GLN A 990 -31.93 5.54 9.26
CA GLN A 990 -32.58 6.20 8.13
C GLN A 990 -34.10 5.97 8.09
N THR A 991 -34.59 4.86 8.64
CA THR A 991 -36.01 4.47 8.57
C THR A 991 -36.79 4.62 9.88
N GLY A 992 -36.09 4.78 11.01
CA GLY A 992 -36.68 4.98 12.35
C GLY A 992 -37.32 3.73 12.95
N LYS A 993 -37.12 2.54 12.36
CA LYS A 993 -37.65 1.25 12.88
C LYS A 993 -36.51 0.39 13.40
N SER A 994 -36.76 -0.35 14.48
CA SER A 994 -35.82 -1.37 14.98
C SER A 994 -36.07 -2.69 14.25
N ILE A 995 -35.11 -3.11 13.42
CA ILE A 995 -35.19 -4.22 12.48
C ILE A 995 -34.18 -5.30 12.86
N LEU A 996 -33.07 -4.93 13.51
CA LEU A 996 -31.98 -5.82 13.94
C LEU A 996 -32.47 -7.00 14.81
N PRO A 997 -33.39 -6.83 15.78
CA PRO A 997 -33.92 -7.96 16.57
C PRO A 997 -34.78 -8.93 15.74
N SER A 998 -35.49 -8.42 14.72
CA SER A 998 -36.32 -9.24 13.84
C SER A 998 -35.46 -10.09 12.89
N ILE A 999 -34.35 -9.52 12.40
CA ILE A 999 -33.39 -10.23 11.54
C ILE A 999 -32.68 -11.34 12.33
N LEU A 1000 -32.25 -11.06 13.57
CA LEU A 1000 -31.65 -12.08 14.43
C LEU A 1000 -32.61 -13.24 14.71
N LYS A 1001 -33.88 -12.93 15.02
CA LYS A 1001 -34.90 -13.97 15.27
C LYS A 1001 -35.15 -14.86 14.04
N GLY A 1002 -35.12 -14.29 12.83
CA GLY A 1002 -35.23 -15.04 11.59
C GLY A 1002 -34.02 -15.94 11.34
N PHE A 1003 -32.82 -15.43 11.58
CA PHE A 1003 -31.58 -16.20 11.50
C PHE A 1003 -31.57 -17.39 12.48
N GLU A 1004 -32.04 -17.19 13.71
CA GLU A 1004 -32.14 -18.26 14.72
C GLU A 1004 -33.06 -19.41 14.28
N GLN A 1005 -34.22 -19.11 13.69
CA GLN A 1005 -35.14 -20.14 13.22
C GLN A 1005 -34.57 -20.98 12.08
N GLN A 1006 -33.92 -20.32 11.11
CA GLN A 1006 -33.35 -21.00 9.95
C GLN A 1006 -32.09 -21.79 10.30
N MET A 1007 -31.22 -21.25 11.15
CA MET A 1007 -29.98 -21.91 11.56
C MET A 1007 -30.25 -23.21 12.31
N ASN A 1008 -31.24 -23.25 13.20
CA ASN A 1008 -31.64 -24.47 13.91
C ASN A 1008 -32.15 -25.58 12.95
N THR A 1009 -32.88 -25.18 11.90
CA THR A 1009 -33.36 -26.11 10.88
C THR A 1009 -32.18 -26.68 10.07
N LYS A 1010 -31.24 -25.82 9.65
CA LYS A 1010 -30.09 -26.21 8.83
C LYS A 1010 -29.03 -27.01 9.61
N LEU A 1011 -28.87 -26.76 10.92
CA LEU A 1011 -28.04 -27.59 11.79
C LEU A 1011 -28.60 -29.01 11.96
N THR A 1012 -29.93 -29.18 11.90
CA THR A 1012 -30.54 -30.51 11.92
C THR A 1012 -30.35 -31.22 10.58
N GLU A 1013 -30.61 -30.51 9.47
CA GLU A 1013 -30.46 -31.03 8.10
C GLU A 1013 -29.02 -31.44 7.76
N ILE A 1014 -28.03 -30.67 8.21
CA ILE A 1014 -26.61 -30.98 7.96
C ILE A 1014 -26.15 -32.21 8.75
N ASN A 1015 -26.70 -32.43 9.96
CA ASN A 1015 -26.42 -33.60 10.78
C ASN A 1015 -27.07 -34.87 10.21
N ASP A 1016 -28.31 -34.75 9.71
CA ASP A 1016 -29.03 -35.88 9.08
C ASP A 1016 -28.39 -36.26 7.74
N SER A 1017 -27.96 -35.27 6.95
CA SER A 1017 -27.24 -35.49 5.69
C SER A 1017 -25.92 -36.24 5.91
N LEU A 1018 -25.20 -35.93 7.00
CA LEU A 1018 -23.96 -36.62 7.34
C LEU A 1018 -24.21 -38.07 7.80
N LYS A 1019 -25.23 -38.30 8.64
CA LYS A 1019 -25.64 -39.65 9.08
C LYS A 1019 -26.06 -40.54 7.90
N ASN A 1020 -26.77 -39.97 6.93
CA ASN A 1020 -27.23 -40.67 5.73
C ASN A 1020 -26.16 -40.73 4.62
N ARG A 1021 -24.99 -40.11 4.82
CA ARG A 1021 -23.87 -40.00 3.85
C ARG A 1021 -24.25 -39.36 2.51
N GLU A 1022 -25.17 -38.40 2.55
CA GLU A 1022 -25.61 -37.64 1.37
C GLU A 1022 -24.72 -36.42 1.13
N ILE A 1023 -23.64 -36.63 0.35
CA ILE A 1023 -22.59 -35.62 0.12
C ILE A 1023 -23.13 -34.36 -0.57
N ASP A 1024 -24.04 -34.50 -1.54
CA ASP A 1024 -24.64 -33.37 -2.24
C ASP A 1024 -25.53 -32.52 -1.33
N THR A 1025 -26.31 -33.16 -0.44
CA THR A 1025 -27.16 -32.48 0.54
C THR A 1025 -26.32 -31.78 1.60
N LEU A 1026 -25.21 -32.41 2.02
CA LEU A 1026 -24.22 -31.85 2.95
C LEU A 1026 -23.54 -30.60 2.36
N TYR A 1027 -23.09 -30.66 1.10
CA TYR A 1027 -22.49 -29.54 0.38
C TYR A 1027 -23.44 -28.34 0.30
N ARG A 1028 -24.68 -28.58 -0.14
CA ARG A 1028 -25.70 -27.52 -0.29
C ARG A 1028 -26.08 -26.89 1.05
N THR A 1029 -26.23 -27.71 2.09
CA THR A 1029 -26.59 -27.23 3.43
C THR A 1029 -25.45 -26.39 4.03
N ALA A 1030 -24.19 -26.80 3.85
CA ALA A 1030 -23.03 -26.03 4.27
C ALA A 1030 -22.89 -24.69 3.53
N HIS A 1031 -23.15 -24.69 2.21
CA HIS A 1031 -23.18 -23.46 1.39
C HIS A 1031 -24.26 -22.48 1.88
N ALA A 1032 -25.46 -22.98 2.19
CA ALA A 1032 -26.55 -22.16 2.70
C ALA A 1032 -26.20 -21.52 4.06
N ILE A 1033 -25.67 -22.30 5.02
CA ILE A 1033 -25.27 -21.76 6.34
C ILE A 1033 -24.19 -20.68 6.20
N LYS A 1034 -23.21 -20.90 5.30
CA LYS A 1034 -22.16 -19.92 5.00
C LYS A 1034 -22.73 -18.60 4.50
N SER A 1035 -23.64 -18.64 3.52
CA SER A 1035 -24.24 -17.45 2.93
C SER A 1035 -25.10 -16.68 3.94
N MET A 1036 -25.95 -17.37 4.70
CA MET A 1036 -26.78 -16.76 5.74
C MET A 1036 -25.94 -16.07 6.84
N SER A 1037 -24.83 -16.70 7.23
CA SER A 1037 -23.94 -16.20 8.29
C SER A 1037 -23.19 -14.93 7.86
N ALA A 1038 -22.86 -14.80 6.57
CA ALA A 1038 -22.20 -13.61 6.03
C ALA A 1038 -23.07 -12.34 6.18
N ASN A 1039 -24.38 -12.48 5.98
CA ASN A 1039 -25.32 -11.36 5.93
C ASN A 1039 -25.63 -10.75 7.30
N ILE A 1040 -25.59 -11.55 8.36
CA ILE A 1040 -25.78 -11.07 9.75
C ILE A 1040 -24.44 -10.77 10.45
N GLY A 1041 -23.32 -11.00 9.76
CA GLY A 1041 -21.98 -10.82 10.29
C GLY A 1041 -21.51 -11.94 11.22
N ALA A 1042 -22.08 -13.15 11.18
CA ALA A 1042 -21.64 -14.32 11.94
C ALA A 1042 -20.37 -14.96 11.32
N GLU A 1043 -19.26 -14.26 11.38
CA GLU A 1043 -18.05 -14.53 10.58
C GLU A 1043 -17.40 -15.90 10.91
N LYS A 1044 -17.35 -16.28 12.20
CA LYS A 1044 -16.86 -17.60 12.62
C LYS A 1044 -17.73 -18.76 12.11
N VAL A 1045 -19.06 -18.59 12.15
CA VAL A 1045 -20.03 -19.58 11.61
C VAL A 1045 -19.86 -19.70 10.10
N ARG A 1046 -19.67 -18.58 9.40
CA ARG A 1046 -19.38 -18.52 7.95
C ARG A 1046 -18.13 -19.31 7.58
N SER A 1047 -17.03 -19.07 8.29
CA SER A 1047 -15.74 -19.73 8.02
C SER A 1047 -15.81 -21.24 8.18
N ILE A 1048 -16.36 -21.73 9.31
CA ILE A 1048 -16.46 -23.17 9.56
C ILE A 1048 -17.35 -23.85 8.52
N SER A 1049 -18.45 -23.19 8.13
CA SER A 1049 -19.35 -23.69 7.07
C SER A 1049 -18.67 -23.76 5.71
N ALA A 1050 -17.81 -22.79 5.37
CA ALA A 1050 -17.02 -22.80 4.13
C ALA A 1050 -16.02 -23.97 4.09
N GLN A 1051 -15.48 -24.38 5.23
CA GLN A 1051 -14.60 -25.54 5.31
C GLN A 1051 -15.35 -26.87 5.15
N ILE A 1052 -16.56 -26.98 5.72
CA ILE A 1052 -17.42 -28.16 5.56
C ILE A 1052 -17.88 -28.27 4.09
N GLU A 1053 -18.24 -27.14 3.47
CA GLU A 1053 -18.58 -27.04 2.04
C GLU A 1053 -17.42 -27.55 1.16
N GLY A 1054 -16.19 -27.07 1.40
CA GLY A 1054 -15.01 -27.50 0.64
C GLY A 1054 -14.74 -29.01 0.76
N GLN A 1055 -14.88 -29.58 1.94
CA GLN A 1055 -14.67 -31.03 2.16
C GLN A 1055 -15.76 -31.88 1.51
N ALA A 1056 -17.02 -31.43 1.57
CA ALA A 1056 -18.12 -32.10 0.88
C ALA A 1056 -17.94 -32.06 -0.65
N LYS A 1057 -17.46 -30.94 -1.20
CA LYS A 1057 -17.15 -30.80 -2.63
C LYS A 1057 -16.08 -31.77 -3.12
N ASP A 1058 -15.09 -32.04 -2.28
CA ASP A 1058 -14.00 -32.99 -2.57
C ASP A 1058 -14.37 -34.46 -2.28
N GLY A 1059 -15.60 -34.74 -1.84
CA GLY A 1059 -16.08 -36.08 -1.49
C GLY A 1059 -15.46 -36.67 -0.21
N LYS A 1060 -14.82 -35.84 0.62
CA LYS A 1060 -14.11 -36.28 1.84
C LYS A 1060 -14.98 -36.06 3.08
N LEU A 1061 -15.49 -37.15 3.66
CA LEU A 1061 -16.30 -37.11 4.89
C LEU A 1061 -15.46 -37.19 6.18
N GLU A 1062 -14.17 -37.50 6.10
CA GLU A 1062 -13.29 -37.60 7.27
C GLU A 1062 -13.11 -36.24 7.97
N GLY A 1063 -13.46 -36.21 9.26
CA GLY A 1063 -13.32 -35.02 10.11
C GLY A 1063 -14.48 -34.02 10.05
N VAL A 1064 -15.50 -34.25 9.19
CA VAL A 1064 -16.68 -33.36 9.12
C VAL A 1064 -17.49 -33.38 10.40
N GLU A 1065 -17.62 -34.53 11.07
CA GLU A 1065 -18.31 -34.64 12.38
C GLU A 1065 -17.70 -33.72 13.44
N LYS A 1066 -16.37 -33.63 13.49
CA LYS A 1066 -15.67 -32.76 14.45
C LYS A 1066 -15.91 -31.28 14.15
N LYS A 1067 -16.01 -30.92 12.86
CA LYS A 1067 -16.29 -29.54 12.44
C LYS A 1067 -17.75 -29.13 12.65
N LEU A 1068 -18.69 -30.08 12.60
CA LEU A 1068 -20.09 -29.80 12.95
C LEU A 1068 -20.25 -29.45 14.43
N VAL A 1069 -19.52 -30.13 15.33
CA VAL A 1069 -19.48 -29.75 16.75
C VAL A 1069 -18.95 -28.32 16.90
N THR A 1070 -17.86 -27.98 16.21
CA THR A 1070 -17.29 -26.62 16.23
C THR A 1070 -18.22 -25.57 15.60
N LEU A 1071 -19.03 -25.94 14.60
CA LEU A 1071 -20.02 -25.07 13.97
C LEU A 1071 -21.15 -24.70 14.95
N SER A 1072 -21.64 -25.68 15.71
CA SER A 1072 -22.65 -25.45 16.75
C SER A 1072 -22.11 -24.58 17.89
N ASP A 1073 -20.88 -24.81 18.33
CA ASP A 1073 -20.24 -23.98 19.36
C ASP A 1073 -20.05 -22.53 18.91
N ALA A 1074 -19.62 -22.33 17.66
CA ALA A 1074 -19.44 -21.00 17.08
C ALA A 1074 -20.78 -20.24 16.91
N TYR A 1075 -21.88 -20.95 16.66
CA TYR A 1075 -23.21 -20.35 16.57
C TYR A 1075 -23.73 -19.86 17.93
N GLU A 1076 -23.57 -20.66 18.99
CA GLU A 1076 -23.94 -20.25 20.36
C GLU A 1076 -23.10 -19.07 20.85
N GLU A 1077 -21.80 -19.08 20.56
CA GLU A 1077 -20.89 -17.97 20.87
C GLU A 1077 -21.29 -16.69 20.15
N PHE A 1078 -21.68 -16.78 18.87
CA PHE A 1078 -22.23 -15.67 18.09
C PHE A 1078 -23.49 -15.09 18.72
N LEU A 1079 -24.48 -15.91 19.07
CA LEU A 1079 -25.73 -15.41 19.66
C LEU A 1079 -25.49 -14.67 20.98
N LYS A 1080 -24.58 -15.19 21.82
CA LYS A 1080 -24.24 -14.59 23.11
C LYS A 1080 -23.56 -13.23 22.93
N GLU A 1081 -22.55 -13.13 22.06
CA GLU A 1081 -21.88 -11.87 21.77
C GLU A 1081 -22.79 -10.86 21.09
N PHE A 1082 -23.58 -11.29 20.10
CA PHE A 1082 -24.42 -10.41 19.32
C PHE A 1082 -25.54 -9.79 20.18
N ARG A 1083 -26.19 -10.59 21.04
CA ARG A 1083 -27.21 -10.09 21.96
C ARG A 1083 -26.61 -9.13 22.99
N MET A 1084 -25.44 -9.44 23.54
CA MET A 1084 -24.75 -8.61 24.53
C MET A 1084 -24.33 -7.23 23.97
N LYS A 1085 -23.81 -7.20 22.73
CA LYS A 1085 -23.28 -5.97 22.13
C LYS A 1085 -24.34 -5.11 21.44
N PHE A 1086 -25.42 -5.71 20.93
CA PHE A 1086 -26.30 -5.00 19.98
C PHE A 1086 -27.80 -4.99 20.30
N ILE A 1087 -28.29 -5.82 21.22
CA ILE A 1087 -29.74 -5.94 21.53
C ILE A 1087 -30.07 -5.52 22.99
N ALA A 1088 -29.07 -5.31 23.84
CA ALA A 1088 -29.25 -4.88 25.23
C ALA A 1088 -29.88 -3.49 25.38
#